data_AF-A0A249ST60-F1
#
_entry.id   AF-A0A249ST60-F1
#
_cell.length_a   1.000
_cell.length_b   1.000
_cell.length_c   1.000
_cell.angle_alpha   90.00
_cell.angle_beta   90.00
_cell.angle_gamma   90.00
#
_symmetry.space_group_name_H-M   'P 1'
#
loop_
_entity.id
_entity.type
_entity.pdbx_description
1 polymer ?
#
loop_
_entity_poly.entity_id
_entity_poly.type
_entity_poly.pdbx_seq_one_letter_code
_entity_poly.pdbx_strand_id
1 'polypeptide(L)'
;MLKYILLTGSGVLLCVALRAQQAAPSPKVPSEPLNIKEQAQTLWKQTPLNKAIADSVNARSGKWLQAPDTVLRAVGQQSKALMSAYLSPAATNQFMQYMANTGGKGKVQQLQQALRVVKDTGKINHYFDNKLRGFYALRQQLPLPKKGQDLLKVNLKQVQAGVVTDNTPAAIARTYSNIQINGSVALAGIPFAVNGTNLNTAAPVWDNSRMAQLVKAGFDKQAFLEQLSARVSKDYDLRKYFLDDIDVKAAVKQYADARVKEIHGKLDSLYKGGTALIPSEELLQLDSVQLKNLVMNSGKGLQQWGDSTLSEQQSRNKYLQELLQMKQSLGRELDLKNTLTGSFDAKQKLTGLMNSMEGRKQAAKDLLPLNGLEKLFLKMKTLNIGDIGVDASKGNVSDLFMTGAAGTLLDNNRLLMLGIGKRKDAAGMRDAAFTSSLAPTDYSLQFLRMGKGDIGEKHSHIGIVNANTKDANRRQFNMPALPRNAFNLSFSKQMSLGEYGTLDAEVSKSNNVFAGGTGKDGSALGSKAAAFSLMDDFWSTFSAGLGWNGDVKEWQSTHRVYVNYAGLGYNNPASPYAARGSWQYGFKVKKRFQRNRLQVGARLDQKNMSTSTVYNSSWKSTQIGFDGRYKLDKHVSFDARYSQAVMKHKGGKGDGGDFVNRLLSMSSMINGRLFNKPSNSHVMLAFQQMEQQSATIPLNSLMTNINLTQTLTFKTNTLVMNVFYNRDIKDNALYGNLLTAEASWNYQLWERVSCSSGLTYLSNTGIVKQAGVKQHVQTMLLPKLSMNAYVDCRTSFLNSAQNYLFGNFRGELSFLYTLD
;
A
#
# COMPACT_ATOMS: atom_id res chain seq x y z
N MET A 1 13.53 -0.87 45.62
CA MET A 1 12.42 -1.68 45.06
C MET A 1 12.22 -1.52 43.55
N LEU A 2 12.01 -0.32 42.99
CA LEU A 2 11.74 -0.14 41.54
C LEU A 2 12.89 -0.58 40.60
N LYS A 3 14.16 -0.42 41.02
CA LYS A 3 15.33 -0.96 40.29
C LYS A 3 15.36 -2.49 40.26
N TYR A 4 14.90 -3.14 41.32
CA TYR A 4 14.84 -4.61 41.41
C TYR A 4 13.70 -5.18 40.55
N ILE A 5 12.57 -4.46 40.41
CA ILE A 5 11.46 -4.84 39.50
C ILE A 5 11.87 -4.68 38.03
N LEU A 6 12.69 -3.68 37.70
CA LEU A 6 13.17 -3.47 36.32
C LEU A 6 14.23 -4.50 35.89
N LEU A 7 15.14 -4.90 36.79
CA LEU A 7 16.14 -5.96 36.53
C LEU A 7 15.51 -7.36 36.49
N THR A 8 14.53 -7.65 37.35
CA THR A 8 13.79 -8.92 37.30
C THR A 8 12.84 -9.00 36.11
N GLY A 9 12.19 -7.89 35.72
CA GLY A 9 11.32 -7.84 34.53
C GLY A 9 12.08 -8.04 33.20
N SER A 10 13.31 -7.53 33.09
CA SER A 10 14.16 -7.74 31.91
C SER A 10 14.77 -9.16 31.87
N GLY A 11 15.09 -9.75 33.03
CA GLY A 11 15.50 -11.15 33.14
C GLY A 11 14.39 -12.14 32.79
N VAL A 12 13.14 -11.87 33.21
CA VAL A 12 11.98 -12.73 32.89
C VAL A 12 11.63 -12.66 31.39
N LEU A 13 11.74 -11.49 30.75
CA LEU A 13 11.54 -11.35 29.30
C LEU A 13 12.60 -12.12 28.48
N LEU A 14 13.86 -12.15 28.94
CA LEU A 14 14.92 -12.91 28.27
C LEU A 14 14.71 -14.43 28.44
N CYS A 15 14.29 -14.88 29.64
CA CYS A 15 14.00 -16.29 29.92
C CYS A 15 12.75 -16.81 29.19
N VAL A 16 11.72 -15.98 28.99
CA VAL A 16 10.54 -16.34 28.18
C VAL A 16 10.89 -16.42 26.69
N ALA A 17 11.75 -15.52 26.19
CA ALA A 17 12.25 -15.58 24.81
C ALA A 17 13.15 -16.82 24.56
N LEU A 18 13.98 -17.20 25.53
CA LEU A 18 14.84 -18.38 25.45
C LEU A 18 14.09 -19.71 25.63
N ARG A 19 13.03 -19.77 26.46
CA ARG A 19 12.17 -20.95 26.57
C ARG A 19 11.23 -21.13 25.38
N ALA A 20 10.81 -20.04 24.71
CA ALA A 20 10.03 -20.12 23.47
C ALA A 20 10.84 -20.71 22.29
N GLN A 21 12.17 -20.70 22.36
CA GLN A 21 13.05 -21.38 21.39
C GLN A 21 13.17 -22.89 21.62
N GLN A 22 12.74 -23.42 22.77
CA GLN A 22 12.88 -24.85 23.13
C GLN A 22 11.57 -25.64 23.04
N ALA A 23 10.48 -25.04 22.54
CA ALA A 23 9.27 -25.80 22.21
C ALA A 23 9.58 -26.77 21.06
N ALA A 24 9.34 -28.06 21.32
CA ALA A 24 9.60 -29.19 20.43
C ALA A 24 9.13 -28.92 18.98
N PRO A 25 9.86 -29.41 17.96
CA PRO A 25 9.45 -29.25 16.57
C PRO A 25 8.09 -29.90 16.37
N SER A 26 7.04 -29.09 16.23
CA SER A 26 5.77 -29.55 15.68
C SER A 26 6.04 -30.23 14.34
N PRO A 27 5.39 -31.37 14.04
CA PRO A 27 5.57 -32.04 12.77
C PRO A 27 5.31 -31.03 11.65
N LYS A 28 6.33 -30.82 10.81
CA LYS A 28 6.23 -29.98 9.61
C LYS A 28 5.12 -30.56 8.73
N VAL A 29 3.92 -30.03 8.87
CA VAL A 29 2.95 -30.07 7.78
C VAL A 29 3.55 -29.20 6.68
N PRO A 30 3.86 -29.74 5.49
CA PRO A 30 4.42 -28.94 4.41
C PRO A 30 3.33 -27.98 3.93
N SER A 31 3.34 -26.76 4.49
CA SER A 31 2.55 -25.62 4.02
C SER A 31 3.41 -24.73 3.13
N GLU A 32 4.25 -25.34 2.29
CA GLU A 32 4.60 -24.65 1.06
C GLU A 32 3.34 -24.65 0.19
N PRO A 33 2.83 -23.48 -0.24
CA PRO A 33 1.88 -23.47 -1.32
C PRO A 33 2.60 -24.11 -2.50
N LEU A 34 2.24 -25.36 -2.81
CA LEU A 34 2.63 -26.06 -4.03
C LEU A 34 2.57 -25.03 -5.16
N ASN A 35 3.74 -24.77 -5.74
CA ASN A 35 3.93 -23.72 -6.72
C ASN A 35 3.03 -24.04 -7.91
N ILE A 36 1.82 -23.45 -7.91
CA ILE A 36 0.77 -23.69 -8.92
C ILE A 36 1.34 -23.47 -10.33
N LYS A 37 2.35 -22.60 -10.43
CA LYS A 37 3.13 -22.35 -11.63
C LYS A 37 3.91 -23.58 -12.10
N GLU A 38 4.56 -24.32 -11.22
CA GLU A 38 5.31 -25.54 -11.59
C GLU A 38 4.38 -26.69 -11.95
N GLN A 39 3.29 -26.90 -11.20
CA GLN A 39 2.30 -27.95 -11.51
C GLN A 39 1.53 -27.66 -12.81
N ALA A 40 1.17 -26.41 -13.04
CA ALA A 40 0.57 -26.03 -14.31
C ALA A 40 1.61 -26.13 -15.43
N GLN A 41 2.87 -25.72 -15.21
CA GLN A 41 3.95 -25.88 -16.18
C GLN A 41 4.29 -27.34 -16.52
N THR A 42 4.09 -28.31 -15.62
CA THR A 42 4.30 -29.74 -15.92
C THR A 42 3.16 -30.31 -16.76
N LEU A 43 1.89 -30.00 -16.43
CA LEU A 43 0.71 -30.29 -17.27
C LEU A 43 0.89 -29.78 -18.70
N TRP A 44 1.45 -28.59 -18.81
CA TRP A 44 1.61 -27.82 -20.04
C TRP A 44 2.76 -28.25 -20.95
N LYS A 45 3.60 -29.18 -20.53
CA LYS A 45 4.69 -29.73 -21.35
C LYS A 45 4.28 -30.99 -22.12
N GLN A 46 3.04 -31.44 -21.98
CA GLN A 46 2.56 -32.66 -22.61
C GLN A 46 2.31 -32.43 -24.11
N THR A 47 2.97 -33.22 -24.96
CA THR A 47 2.85 -33.21 -26.43
C THR A 47 1.39 -33.23 -26.94
N PRO A 48 0.46 -34.01 -26.33
CA PRO A 48 -0.96 -34.02 -26.74
C PRO A 48 -1.64 -32.66 -26.58
N LEU A 49 -1.30 -31.91 -25.53
CA LEU A 49 -1.89 -30.61 -25.23
C LEU A 49 -1.43 -29.55 -26.24
N ASN A 50 -0.13 -29.53 -26.54
CA ASN A 50 0.44 -28.65 -27.55
C ASN A 50 -0.12 -28.96 -28.96
N LYS A 51 -0.36 -30.23 -29.28
CA LYS A 51 -1.00 -30.63 -30.54
C LYS A 51 -2.47 -30.20 -30.59
N ALA A 52 -3.25 -30.38 -29.52
CA ALA A 52 -4.64 -29.92 -29.47
C ALA A 52 -4.76 -28.40 -29.65
N ILE A 53 -3.85 -27.62 -29.05
CA ILE A 53 -3.75 -26.17 -29.27
C ILE A 53 -3.44 -25.89 -30.75
N ALA A 54 -2.45 -26.56 -31.31
CA ALA A 54 -2.04 -26.36 -32.71
C ALA A 54 -3.16 -26.73 -33.70
N ASP A 55 -3.87 -27.84 -33.49
CA ASP A 55 -4.99 -28.29 -34.31
C ASP A 55 -6.16 -27.29 -34.25
N SER A 56 -6.46 -26.75 -33.07
CA SER A 56 -7.48 -25.70 -32.93
C SER A 56 -7.06 -24.38 -33.61
N VAL A 57 -5.79 -24.01 -33.51
CA VAL A 57 -5.22 -22.87 -34.26
C VAL A 57 -5.33 -23.10 -35.77
N ASN A 58 -4.98 -24.29 -36.25
CA ASN A 58 -5.02 -24.65 -37.67
C ASN A 58 -6.45 -24.59 -38.22
N ALA A 59 -7.42 -25.15 -37.49
CA ALA A 59 -8.84 -25.09 -37.86
C ALA A 59 -9.37 -23.65 -37.95
N ARG A 60 -8.81 -22.73 -37.16
CA ARG A 60 -9.20 -21.31 -37.15
C ARG A 60 -8.51 -20.49 -38.25
N SER A 61 -7.26 -20.84 -38.59
CA SER A 61 -6.45 -20.07 -39.55
C SER A 61 -7.02 -20.00 -40.98
N GLY A 62 -7.86 -20.96 -41.37
CA GLY A 62 -8.54 -20.96 -42.68
C GLY A 62 -9.62 -19.88 -42.83
N LYS A 63 -10.05 -19.24 -41.72
CA LYS A 63 -11.07 -18.18 -41.71
C LYS A 63 -10.47 -16.77 -41.63
N TRP A 64 -9.15 -16.66 -41.55
CA TRP A 64 -8.44 -15.40 -41.30
C TRP A 64 -7.76 -14.94 -42.59
N LEU A 65 -8.01 -13.70 -43.02
CA LEU A 65 -7.51 -13.13 -44.28
C LEU A 65 -5.99 -13.37 -44.44
N GLN A 66 -5.58 -13.70 -45.67
CA GLN A 66 -4.19 -13.98 -46.03
C GLN A 66 -3.30 -12.76 -45.73
N ALA A 67 -2.17 -13.01 -45.05
CA ALA A 67 -1.22 -11.97 -44.68
C ALA A 67 -0.40 -11.49 -45.91
N PRO A 68 0.03 -10.22 -45.96
CA PRO A 68 0.87 -9.71 -47.05
C PRO A 68 2.25 -10.38 -47.10
N ASP A 69 2.70 -10.70 -48.31
CA ASP A 69 3.93 -11.46 -48.63
C ASP A 69 5.25 -10.80 -48.16
N THR A 70 5.23 -9.55 -47.70
CA THR A 70 6.45 -8.78 -47.40
C THR A 70 7.12 -9.16 -46.07
N VAL A 71 6.41 -9.80 -45.13
CA VAL A 71 7.01 -10.27 -43.86
C VAL A 71 7.76 -11.60 -44.05
N LEU A 72 7.45 -12.34 -45.12
CA LEU A 72 7.90 -13.72 -45.37
C LEU A 72 9.38 -13.83 -45.77
N ARG A 73 9.99 -12.80 -46.35
CA ARG A 73 11.39 -12.84 -46.80
C ARG A 73 12.42 -12.66 -45.67
N ALA A 74 11.99 -12.17 -44.50
CA ALA A 74 12.88 -11.92 -43.37
C ALA A 74 12.99 -13.10 -42.38
N VAL A 75 12.37 -14.25 -42.68
CA VAL A 75 12.24 -15.38 -41.75
C VAL A 75 12.88 -16.64 -42.34
N GLY A 76 14.03 -17.03 -41.79
CA GLY A 76 14.83 -18.16 -42.29
C GLY A 76 14.13 -19.53 -42.22
N GLN A 77 14.43 -20.41 -43.17
CA GLN A 77 13.81 -21.74 -43.39
C GLN A 77 13.82 -22.67 -42.16
N GLN A 78 14.84 -22.62 -41.30
CA GLN A 78 14.93 -23.49 -40.11
C GLN A 78 13.83 -23.24 -39.06
N SER A 79 13.41 -21.97 -38.87
CA SER A 79 12.32 -21.64 -37.94
C SER A 79 10.96 -22.12 -38.46
N LYS A 80 10.77 -22.11 -39.79
CA LYS A 80 9.59 -22.70 -40.44
C LYS A 80 9.55 -24.22 -40.26
N ALA A 81 10.69 -24.92 -40.36
CA ALA A 81 10.75 -26.37 -40.21
C ALA A 81 10.34 -26.88 -38.81
N LEU A 82 10.70 -26.15 -37.74
CA LEU A 82 10.28 -26.49 -36.37
C LEU A 82 8.77 -26.28 -36.14
N MET A 83 8.19 -25.25 -36.74
CA MET A 83 6.76 -24.92 -36.56
C MET A 83 5.85 -25.67 -37.53
N SER A 84 6.33 -26.02 -38.73
CA SER A 84 5.58 -26.80 -39.73
C SER A 84 5.29 -28.23 -39.29
N ALA A 85 5.96 -28.72 -38.24
CA ALA A 85 5.63 -29.99 -37.61
C ALA A 85 4.25 -29.97 -36.90
N TYR A 86 3.73 -28.79 -36.56
CA TYR A 86 2.50 -28.63 -35.78
C TYR A 86 1.50 -27.64 -36.38
N LEU A 87 1.95 -26.62 -37.12
CA LEU A 87 1.11 -25.56 -37.68
C LEU A 87 1.07 -25.61 -39.21
N SER A 88 -0.11 -25.34 -39.77
CA SER A 88 -0.29 -25.15 -41.22
C SER A 88 0.53 -23.96 -41.73
N PRO A 89 0.86 -23.88 -43.04
CA PRO A 89 1.60 -22.74 -43.60
C PRO A 89 0.91 -21.39 -43.34
N ALA A 90 -0.42 -21.34 -43.41
CA ALA A 90 -1.21 -20.15 -43.11
C ALA A 90 -1.12 -19.75 -41.62
N ALA A 91 -1.29 -20.71 -40.70
CA ALA A 91 -1.15 -20.49 -39.27
C ALA A 91 0.27 -20.07 -38.87
N THR A 92 1.28 -20.65 -39.52
CA THR A 92 2.69 -20.30 -39.30
C THR A 92 2.97 -18.84 -39.66
N ASN A 93 2.43 -18.36 -40.78
CA ASN A 93 2.59 -16.97 -41.19
C ASN A 93 1.93 -15.99 -40.22
N GLN A 94 0.70 -16.29 -39.79
CA GLN A 94 -0.03 -15.47 -38.83
C GLN A 94 0.65 -15.47 -37.46
N PHE A 95 1.18 -16.61 -37.02
CA PHE A 95 1.94 -16.74 -35.78
C PHE A 95 3.24 -15.92 -35.82
N MET A 96 3.96 -15.94 -36.95
CA MET A 96 5.16 -15.10 -37.13
C MET A 96 4.84 -13.61 -37.11
N GLN A 97 3.71 -13.20 -37.70
CA GLN A 97 3.24 -11.83 -37.65
C GLN A 97 2.84 -11.42 -36.22
N TYR A 98 2.20 -12.32 -35.47
CA TYR A 98 1.93 -12.15 -34.04
C TYR A 98 3.23 -11.99 -33.23
N MET A 99 4.25 -12.81 -33.48
CA MET A 99 5.55 -12.67 -32.82
C MET A 99 6.26 -11.36 -33.18
N ALA A 100 6.19 -10.92 -34.45
CA ALA A 100 6.76 -9.67 -34.88
C ALA A 100 6.06 -8.46 -34.22
N ASN A 101 4.73 -8.52 -34.09
CA ASN A 101 3.94 -7.47 -33.46
C ASN A 101 4.11 -7.44 -31.93
N THR A 102 4.28 -8.60 -31.29
CA THR A 102 4.41 -8.69 -29.82
C THR A 102 5.85 -8.54 -29.31
N GLY A 103 6.82 -9.09 -30.03
CA GLY A 103 8.24 -9.10 -29.69
C GLY A 103 9.08 -7.98 -30.34
N GLY A 104 8.59 -7.39 -31.44
CA GLY A 104 9.36 -6.48 -32.30
C GLY A 104 10.25 -7.24 -33.28
N LYS A 105 10.49 -6.66 -34.46
CA LYS A 105 11.27 -7.28 -35.56
C LYS A 105 12.67 -7.75 -35.11
N GLY A 106 13.34 -6.98 -34.25
CA GLY A 106 14.68 -7.32 -33.73
C GLY A 106 14.72 -8.56 -32.83
N LYS A 107 13.67 -8.83 -32.03
CA LYS A 107 13.63 -10.06 -31.22
C LYS A 107 13.39 -11.31 -32.04
N VAL A 108 12.60 -11.19 -33.11
CA VAL A 108 12.40 -12.30 -34.06
C VAL A 108 13.71 -12.63 -34.77
N GLN A 109 14.50 -11.61 -35.14
CA GLN A 109 15.85 -11.80 -35.71
C GLN A 109 16.84 -12.40 -34.70
N GLN A 110 16.82 -11.93 -33.44
CA GLN A 110 17.65 -12.52 -32.37
C GLN A 110 17.27 -13.98 -32.09
N LEU A 111 15.99 -14.33 -32.12
CA LEU A 111 15.54 -15.72 -31.98
C LEU A 111 16.02 -16.59 -33.14
N GLN A 112 16.02 -16.06 -34.36
CA GLN A 112 16.56 -16.76 -35.53
C GLN A 112 18.07 -16.94 -35.46
N GLN A 113 18.80 -15.94 -34.98
CA GLN A 113 20.24 -16.05 -34.74
C GLN A 113 20.52 -17.06 -33.62
N ALA A 114 19.76 -17.03 -32.53
CA ALA A 114 19.88 -18.00 -31.45
C ALA A 114 19.55 -19.43 -31.91
N LEU A 115 18.54 -19.62 -32.77
CA LEU A 115 18.22 -20.90 -33.42
C LEU A 115 19.37 -21.44 -34.28
N ARG A 116 20.18 -20.55 -34.89
CA ARG A 116 21.34 -20.93 -35.69
C ARG A 116 22.57 -21.25 -34.85
N VAL A 117 22.75 -20.57 -33.71
CA VAL A 117 23.98 -20.61 -32.91
C VAL A 117 23.86 -21.54 -31.69
N VAL A 118 22.69 -21.66 -31.08
CA VAL A 118 22.49 -22.34 -29.81
C VAL A 118 21.62 -23.58 -30.00
N LYS A 119 22.21 -24.78 -29.88
CA LYS A 119 21.51 -26.08 -29.89
C LYS A 119 20.66 -26.35 -28.62
N ASP A 120 20.35 -25.32 -27.83
CA ASP A 120 19.52 -25.42 -26.62
C ASP A 120 18.02 -25.37 -27.01
N THR A 121 17.57 -26.46 -27.65
CA THR A 121 16.21 -26.64 -28.16
C THR A 121 15.14 -26.52 -27.07
N GLY A 122 15.47 -26.81 -25.81
CA GLY A 122 14.53 -26.74 -24.68
C GLY A 122 14.02 -25.33 -24.38
N LYS A 123 14.91 -24.33 -24.30
CA LYS A 123 14.51 -22.93 -24.02
C LYS A 123 13.75 -22.30 -25.19
N ILE A 124 14.12 -22.69 -26.41
CA ILE A 124 13.49 -22.22 -27.64
C ILE A 124 12.07 -22.77 -27.75
N ASN A 125 11.88 -24.08 -27.52
CA ASN A 125 10.55 -24.70 -27.49
C ASN A 125 9.68 -24.06 -26.40
N HIS A 126 10.24 -23.77 -25.22
CA HIS A 126 9.49 -23.08 -24.16
C HIS A 126 9.04 -21.66 -24.58
N TYR A 127 9.87 -20.92 -25.31
CA TYR A 127 9.49 -19.62 -25.83
C TYR A 127 8.36 -19.73 -26.86
N PHE A 128 8.47 -20.69 -27.79
CA PHE A 128 7.44 -20.94 -28.80
C PHE A 128 6.12 -21.36 -28.19
N ASP A 129 6.12 -22.32 -27.25
CA ASP A 129 4.90 -22.80 -26.57
C ASP A 129 4.18 -21.66 -25.84
N ASN A 130 4.92 -20.81 -25.12
CA ASN A 130 4.34 -19.66 -24.43
C ASN A 130 3.74 -18.64 -25.41
N LYS A 131 4.36 -18.42 -26.56
CA LYS A 131 3.84 -17.51 -27.59
C LYS A 131 2.68 -18.11 -28.36
N LEU A 132 2.69 -19.41 -28.63
CA LEU A 132 1.62 -20.15 -29.29
C LEU A 132 0.32 -20.05 -28.48
N ARG A 133 0.40 -20.10 -27.15
CA ARG A 133 -0.75 -19.92 -26.26
C ARG A 133 -1.35 -18.52 -26.33
N GLY A 134 -0.51 -17.50 -26.32
CA GLY A 134 -0.99 -16.13 -26.51
C GLY A 134 -1.67 -15.97 -27.87
N PHE A 135 -1.14 -16.62 -28.91
CA PHE A 135 -1.76 -16.63 -30.24
C PHE A 135 -3.09 -17.40 -30.26
N TYR A 136 -3.17 -18.56 -29.61
CA TYR A 136 -4.42 -19.33 -29.44
C TYR A 136 -5.51 -18.52 -28.73
N ALA A 137 -5.13 -17.79 -27.70
CA ALA A 137 -6.03 -16.97 -26.90
C ALA A 137 -6.52 -15.69 -27.61
N LEU A 138 -6.02 -15.34 -28.79
CA LEU A 138 -6.37 -14.10 -29.48
C LEU A 138 -7.87 -14.08 -29.89
N ARG A 139 -8.60 -13.00 -29.55
CA ARG A 139 -10.03 -12.87 -29.87
C ARG A 139 -10.28 -12.39 -31.30
N GLN A 140 -9.56 -11.36 -31.75
CA GLN A 140 -9.73 -10.71 -33.07
C GLN A 140 -8.57 -11.02 -34.03
N GLN A 141 -8.80 -10.80 -35.34
CA GLN A 141 -7.76 -10.91 -36.37
C GLN A 141 -6.68 -9.82 -36.18
N LEU A 142 -5.44 -10.14 -36.59
CA LEU A 142 -4.35 -9.17 -36.67
C LEU A 142 -4.73 -8.00 -37.61
N PRO A 143 -4.29 -6.75 -37.34
CA PRO A 143 -3.23 -6.37 -36.42
C PRO A 143 -3.70 -6.05 -34.98
N LEU A 144 -2.87 -6.43 -34.00
CA LEU A 144 -3.04 -5.98 -32.61
C LEU A 144 -2.95 -4.44 -32.52
N PRO A 145 -3.73 -3.81 -31.64
CA PRO A 145 -3.67 -2.36 -31.45
C PRO A 145 -2.24 -1.92 -31.11
N LYS A 146 -1.77 -0.87 -31.80
CA LYS A 146 -0.39 -0.36 -31.69
C LYS A 146 -0.07 0.04 -30.24
N LYS A 147 1.22 -0.04 -29.88
CA LYS A 147 1.73 0.42 -28.58
C LYS A 147 1.34 1.88 -28.33
N GLY A 148 0.77 2.18 -27.15
CA GLY A 148 0.59 3.54 -26.64
C GLY A 148 -0.41 4.44 -27.39
N GLN A 149 -1.65 4.01 -27.62
CA GLN A 149 -2.63 4.82 -28.36
C GLN A 149 -3.19 6.04 -27.61
N ASP A 150 -3.04 6.14 -26.28
CA ASP A 150 -3.49 7.32 -25.53
C ASP A 150 -2.27 8.00 -24.89
N LEU A 151 -1.73 9.02 -25.57
CA LEU A 151 -0.58 9.80 -25.08
C LEU A 151 -0.94 10.64 -23.84
N LEU A 152 -2.15 11.20 -23.82
CA LEU A 152 -2.68 11.97 -22.70
C LEU A 152 -4.19 11.74 -22.60
N LYS A 153 -4.65 11.20 -21.48
CA LYS A 153 -6.08 11.17 -21.14
C LYS A 153 -6.27 11.88 -19.81
N VAL A 154 -6.96 13.00 -19.80
CA VAL A 154 -7.31 13.73 -18.59
C VAL A 154 -8.74 13.36 -18.22
N ASN A 155 -8.95 12.88 -17.00
CA ASN A 155 -10.26 12.65 -16.43
C ASN A 155 -10.36 13.40 -15.11
N LEU A 156 -11.05 14.53 -15.14
CA LEU A 156 -11.34 15.33 -13.96
C LEU A 156 -12.46 14.62 -13.17
N LYS A 157 -12.25 14.32 -11.88
CA LYS A 157 -13.21 13.57 -11.05
C LYS A 157 -14.07 14.49 -10.19
N GLN A 158 -13.48 15.56 -9.67
CA GLN A 158 -14.13 16.40 -8.67
C GLN A 158 -13.54 17.80 -8.68
N VAL A 159 -14.40 18.80 -8.58
CA VAL A 159 -14.02 20.18 -8.30
C VAL A 159 -14.82 20.65 -7.10
N GLN A 160 -14.13 21.15 -6.08
CA GLN A 160 -14.74 21.79 -4.92
C GLN A 160 -14.25 23.23 -4.85
N ALA A 161 -15.17 24.17 -4.68
CA ALA A 161 -14.86 25.57 -4.45
C ALA A 161 -15.66 26.05 -3.25
N GLY A 162 -15.03 26.83 -2.37
CA GLY A 162 -15.72 27.38 -1.22
C GLY A 162 -15.16 28.73 -0.80
N VAL A 163 -16.01 29.49 -0.13
CA VAL A 163 -15.68 30.78 0.47
C VAL A 163 -16.13 30.73 1.92
N VAL A 164 -15.24 31.10 2.82
CA VAL A 164 -15.54 31.23 4.24
C VAL A 164 -15.24 32.66 4.65
N THR A 165 -16.19 33.27 5.35
CA THR A 165 -16.05 34.57 5.98
C THR A 165 -16.30 34.43 7.47
N ASP A 166 -15.35 34.90 8.28
CA ASP A 166 -15.39 34.86 9.73
C ASP A 166 -14.88 36.20 10.25
N ASN A 167 -15.63 36.84 11.15
CA ASN A 167 -15.23 38.12 11.73
C ASN A 167 -14.58 38.00 13.11
N THR A 168 -14.18 36.79 13.50
CA THR A 168 -13.37 36.54 14.70
C THR A 168 -12.11 37.42 14.67
N PRO A 169 -11.84 38.25 15.70
CA PRO A 169 -10.75 39.22 15.61
C PRO A 169 -9.35 38.62 15.49
N ALA A 170 -9.12 37.40 16.00
CA ALA A 170 -7.87 36.65 15.84
C ALA A 170 -7.80 35.82 14.53
N ALA A 171 -8.83 35.85 13.68
CA ALA A 171 -8.77 35.14 12.40
C ALA A 171 -7.66 35.74 11.53
N ILE A 172 -6.74 34.87 11.08
CA ILE A 172 -5.62 35.26 10.20
C ILE A 172 -6.11 35.92 8.91
N ALA A 173 -7.25 35.46 8.39
CA ALA A 173 -7.95 36.07 7.27
C ALA A 173 -9.45 36.11 7.57
N ARG A 174 -10.06 37.27 7.41
CA ARG A 174 -11.52 37.42 7.58
C ARG A 174 -12.31 36.72 6.50
N THR A 175 -11.75 36.65 5.30
CA THR A 175 -12.32 35.89 4.19
C THR A 175 -11.21 35.08 3.53
N TYR A 176 -11.48 33.80 3.31
CA TYR A 176 -10.63 32.93 2.50
C TYR A 176 -11.47 32.12 1.54
N SER A 177 -10.90 31.82 0.37
CA SER A 177 -11.50 30.93 -0.62
C SER A 177 -10.60 29.73 -0.83
N ASN A 178 -11.21 28.55 -0.89
CA ASN A 178 -10.52 27.32 -1.24
C ASN A 178 -11.00 26.80 -2.59
N ILE A 179 -10.06 26.32 -3.40
CA ILE A 179 -10.39 25.56 -4.62
C ILE A 179 -9.60 24.25 -4.52
N GLN A 180 -10.32 23.13 -4.55
CA GLN A 180 -9.77 21.80 -4.61
C GLN A 180 -10.18 21.13 -5.91
N ILE A 181 -9.20 20.58 -6.62
CA ILE A 181 -9.37 19.89 -7.90
C ILE A 181 -8.81 18.48 -7.71
N ASN A 182 -9.65 17.47 -7.84
CA ASN A 182 -9.23 16.07 -7.84
C ASN A 182 -9.51 15.47 -9.22
N GLY A 183 -8.52 14.80 -9.79
CA GLY A 183 -8.64 14.20 -11.11
C GLY A 183 -7.63 13.08 -11.32
N SER A 184 -7.58 12.61 -12.55
CA SER A 184 -6.59 11.64 -12.99
C SER A 184 -6.10 12.01 -14.39
N VAL A 185 -4.80 11.83 -14.62
CA VAL A 185 -4.16 12.03 -15.91
C VAL A 185 -3.43 10.75 -16.27
N ALA A 186 -3.76 10.14 -17.40
CA ALA A 186 -2.99 9.03 -17.94
C ALA A 186 -1.98 9.56 -18.97
N LEU A 187 -0.69 9.36 -18.70
CA LEU A 187 0.41 9.68 -19.61
C LEU A 187 0.93 8.40 -20.24
N ALA A 188 0.86 8.30 -21.57
CA ALA A 188 1.27 7.10 -22.32
C ALA A 188 0.65 5.79 -21.75
N GLY A 189 -0.63 5.84 -21.38
CA GLY A 189 -1.36 4.71 -20.78
C GLY A 189 -1.10 4.46 -19.29
N ILE A 190 -0.43 5.38 -18.58
CA ILE A 190 -0.14 5.24 -17.15
C ILE A 190 -0.90 6.29 -16.35
N PRO A 191 -1.87 5.87 -15.51
CA PRO A 191 -2.70 6.78 -14.74
C PRO A 191 -1.98 7.35 -13.51
N PHE A 192 -2.11 8.66 -13.33
CA PHE A 192 -1.72 9.43 -12.17
C PHE A 192 -2.95 10.11 -11.59
N ALA A 193 -3.24 9.94 -10.30
CA ALA A 193 -4.20 10.75 -9.57
C ALA A 193 -3.60 12.12 -9.27
N VAL A 194 -4.28 13.20 -9.65
CA VAL A 194 -3.82 14.58 -9.45
C VAL A 194 -4.77 15.26 -8.48
N ASN A 195 -4.24 15.78 -7.38
CA ASN A 195 -4.96 16.55 -6.39
C ASN A 195 -4.29 17.91 -6.24
N GLY A 196 -5.01 18.97 -6.56
CA GLY A 196 -4.58 20.35 -6.34
C GLY A 196 -5.48 20.98 -5.29
N THR A 197 -4.89 21.72 -4.35
CA THR A 197 -5.64 22.56 -3.41
C THR A 197 -4.98 23.93 -3.37
N ASN A 198 -5.78 24.96 -3.56
CA ASN A 198 -5.36 26.34 -3.43
C ASN A 198 -6.14 26.98 -2.30
N LEU A 199 -5.42 27.53 -1.33
CA LEU A 199 -5.98 28.39 -0.30
C LEU A 199 -5.57 29.84 -0.60
N ASN A 200 -6.55 30.66 -0.98
CA ASN A 200 -6.37 32.09 -1.17
C ASN A 200 -6.94 32.83 0.04
N THR A 201 -6.14 33.72 0.63
CA THR A 201 -6.50 34.48 1.82
C THR A 201 -6.47 35.96 1.54
N ALA A 202 -7.55 36.67 1.88
CA ALA A 202 -7.58 38.14 1.88
C ALA A 202 -7.00 38.66 3.20
N ALA A 203 -5.72 38.37 3.47
CA ALA A 203 -5.03 38.85 4.67
C ALA A 203 -4.12 40.06 4.32
N PRO A 204 -4.30 41.22 4.98
CA PRO A 204 -3.49 42.41 4.70
C PRO A 204 -2.03 42.31 5.18
N VAL A 205 -1.69 41.39 6.10
CA VAL A 205 -0.43 41.46 6.86
C VAL A 205 0.70 40.58 6.29
N TRP A 206 0.41 39.57 5.45
CA TRP A 206 1.44 38.63 4.96
C TRP A 206 1.33 38.36 3.45
N ASP A 207 2.03 39.17 2.65
CA ASP A 207 2.09 39.03 1.17
C ASP A 207 2.54 37.63 0.69
N ASN A 208 3.39 36.94 1.44
CA ASN A 208 3.94 35.63 1.03
C ASN A 208 3.06 34.43 1.39
N SER A 209 2.00 34.58 2.19
CA SER A 209 1.03 33.51 2.49
C SER A 209 -0.26 33.63 1.68
N ARG A 210 -0.33 34.58 0.74
CA ARG A 210 -1.55 34.90 -0.03
C ARG A 210 -2.01 33.76 -0.94
N MET A 211 -1.14 32.81 -1.29
CA MET A 211 -1.50 31.64 -2.10
C MET A 211 -0.69 30.41 -1.67
N ALA A 212 -1.20 29.63 -0.72
CA ALA A 212 -0.67 28.30 -0.45
C ALA A 212 -1.27 27.33 -1.48
N GLN A 213 -0.50 26.98 -2.50
CA GLN A 213 -0.87 25.99 -3.50
C GLN A 213 -0.18 24.68 -3.17
N LEU A 214 -0.96 23.63 -2.96
CA LEU A 214 -0.47 22.27 -2.77
C LEU A 214 -0.93 21.43 -3.95
N VAL A 215 0.00 20.87 -4.71
CA VAL A 215 -0.33 20.02 -5.86
C VAL A 215 0.40 18.69 -5.71
N LYS A 216 -0.33 17.58 -5.81
CA LYS A 216 0.21 16.23 -5.75
C LYS A 216 -0.29 15.42 -6.94
N ALA A 217 0.63 14.78 -7.66
CA ALA A 217 0.34 13.75 -8.64
C ALA A 217 0.88 12.40 -8.13
N GLY A 218 0.05 11.37 -8.02
CA GLY A 218 0.42 10.04 -7.54
C GLY A 218 0.07 8.94 -8.53
N PHE A 219 1.02 8.06 -8.87
CA PHE A 219 0.77 6.89 -9.72
C PHE A 219 -0.31 6.00 -9.12
N ASP A 220 -1.37 5.76 -9.89
CA ASP A 220 -2.47 4.89 -9.51
C ASP A 220 -2.24 3.48 -10.07
N LYS A 221 -1.57 2.66 -9.28
CA LYS A 221 -1.26 1.27 -9.65
C LYS A 221 -2.52 0.45 -9.93
N GLN A 222 -3.59 0.68 -9.19
CA GLN A 222 -4.82 -0.08 -9.36
C GLN A 222 -5.48 0.26 -10.69
N ALA A 223 -5.66 1.54 -10.99
CA ALA A 223 -6.18 1.98 -12.28
C ALA A 223 -5.29 1.50 -13.44
N PHE A 224 -3.97 1.47 -13.26
CA PHE A 224 -3.04 0.94 -14.27
C PHE A 224 -3.26 -0.55 -14.53
N LEU A 225 -3.38 -1.36 -13.47
CA LEU A 225 -3.63 -2.79 -13.60
C LEU A 225 -5.02 -3.08 -14.18
N GLU A 226 -6.03 -2.28 -13.84
CA GLU A 226 -7.38 -2.36 -14.41
C GLU A 226 -7.37 -2.04 -15.92
N GLN A 227 -6.66 -0.99 -16.34
CA GLN A 227 -6.47 -0.65 -17.75
C GLN A 227 -5.76 -1.78 -18.52
N LEU A 228 -4.69 -2.33 -17.94
CA LEU A 228 -4.00 -3.48 -18.53
C LEU A 228 -4.92 -4.70 -18.60
N SER A 229 -5.68 -4.99 -17.56
CA SER A 229 -6.63 -6.10 -17.52
C SER A 229 -7.76 -5.94 -18.54
N ALA A 230 -8.29 -4.73 -18.72
CA ALA A 230 -9.29 -4.42 -19.73
C ALA A 230 -8.73 -4.64 -21.14
N ARG A 231 -7.47 -4.24 -21.37
CA ARG A 231 -6.78 -4.49 -22.65
C ARG A 231 -6.55 -5.98 -22.90
N VAL A 232 -6.11 -6.73 -21.89
CA VAL A 232 -5.98 -8.19 -21.98
C VAL A 232 -7.33 -8.82 -22.34
N SER A 233 -8.40 -8.45 -21.64
CA SER A 233 -9.74 -9.06 -21.83
C SER A 233 -10.38 -8.67 -23.17
N LYS A 234 -10.00 -7.51 -23.73
CA LYS A 234 -10.44 -7.06 -25.06
C LYS A 234 -9.78 -7.89 -26.16
N ASP A 235 -8.46 -8.04 -26.09
CA ASP A 235 -7.67 -8.63 -27.18
C ASP A 235 -7.51 -10.16 -27.05
N TYR A 236 -7.61 -10.70 -25.83
CA TYR A 236 -7.37 -12.10 -25.50
C TYR A 236 -8.50 -12.72 -24.68
N ASP A 237 -8.74 -14.00 -24.89
CA ASP A 237 -9.62 -14.83 -24.09
C ASP A 237 -8.81 -15.55 -23.01
N LEU A 238 -8.93 -15.08 -21.77
CA LEU A 238 -8.21 -15.64 -20.64
C LEU A 238 -8.54 -17.12 -20.41
N ARG A 239 -9.78 -17.56 -20.71
CA ARG A 239 -10.15 -18.97 -20.60
C ARG A 239 -9.31 -19.84 -21.53
N LYS A 240 -9.15 -19.41 -22.78
CA LYS A 240 -8.28 -20.06 -23.78
C LYS A 240 -6.81 -20.02 -23.41
N TYR A 241 -6.35 -18.91 -22.85
CA TYR A 241 -4.96 -18.78 -22.41
C TYR A 241 -4.60 -19.76 -21.29
N PHE A 242 -5.52 -19.94 -20.34
CA PHE A 242 -5.38 -20.93 -19.26
C PHE A 242 -5.87 -22.34 -19.65
N LEU A 243 -6.24 -22.55 -20.92
CA LEU A 243 -6.70 -23.83 -21.49
C LEU A 243 -7.94 -24.41 -20.78
N ASP A 244 -8.76 -23.53 -20.19
CA ASP A 244 -10.02 -23.87 -19.51
C ASP A 244 -11.08 -24.44 -20.48
N ASP A 245 -10.93 -24.11 -21.77
CA ASP A 245 -11.78 -24.55 -22.87
C ASP A 245 -11.38 -25.90 -23.47
N ILE A 246 -10.18 -26.41 -23.16
CA ILE A 246 -9.70 -27.71 -23.63
C ILE A 246 -10.00 -28.75 -22.55
N ASP A 247 -10.87 -29.71 -22.89
CA ASP A 247 -10.97 -30.93 -22.10
C ASP A 247 -9.70 -31.78 -22.31
N VAL A 248 -8.79 -31.72 -21.34
CA VAL A 248 -7.52 -32.45 -21.35
C VAL A 248 -7.73 -33.94 -21.58
N LYS A 249 -8.80 -34.53 -21.02
CA LYS A 249 -9.13 -35.94 -21.18
C LYS A 249 -9.52 -36.25 -22.63
N ALA A 250 -10.37 -35.42 -23.22
CA ALA A 250 -10.79 -35.57 -24.61
C ALA A 250 -9.62 -35.35 -25.58
N ALA A 251 -8.75 -34.36 -25.33
CA ALA A 251 -7.59 -34.05 -26.16
C ALA A 251 -6.54 -35.18 -26.15
N VAL A 252 -6.24 -35.73 -24.98
CA VAL A 252 -5.35 -36.89 -24.85
C VAL A 252 -5.94 -38.12 -25.54
N LYS A 253 -7.25 -38.36 -25.39
CA LYS A 253 -7.95 -39.45 -26.08
C LYS A 253 -7.88 -39.30 -27.60
N GLN A 254 -8.22 -38.13 -28.14
CA GLN A 254 -8.16 -37.87 -29.59
C GLN A 254 -6.73 -38.00 -30.14
N TYR A 255 -5.73 -37.53 -29.40
CA TYR A 255 -4.33 -37.72 -29.75
C TYR A 255 -3.98 -39.22 -29.81
N ALA A 256 -4.41 -39.98 -28.81
CA ALA A 256 -4.17 -41.41 -28.74
C ALA A 256 -4.88 -42.15 -29.89
N ASP A 257 -6.15 -41.83 -30.15
CA ASP A 257 -6.93 -42.38 -31.27
C ASP A 257 -6.26 -42.12 -32.62
N ALA A 258 -5.81 -40.89 -32.87
CA ALA A 258 -5.15 -40.53 -34.11
C ALA A 258 -3.82 -41.27 -34.31
N ARG A 259 -3.05 -41.46 -33.23
CA ARG A 259 -1.74 -42.12 -33.30
C ARG A 259 -1.88 -43.64 -33.41
N VAL A 260 -2.84 -44.24 -32.71
CA VAL A 260 -3.19 -45.66 -32.90
C VAL A 260 -3.65 -45.90 -34.34
N LYS A 261 -4.48 -45.02 -34.92
CA LYS A 261 -4.86 -45.08 -36.34
C LYS A 261 -3.68 -44.91 -37.29
N GLU A 262 -2.71 -44.04 -37.00
CA GLU A 262 -1.51 -43.87 -37.83
C GLU A 262 -0.60 -45.10 -37.76
N ILE A 263 -0.39 -45.66 -36.57
CA ILE A 263 0.35 -46.91 -36.37
C ILE A 263 -0.36 -48.02 -37.17
N HIS A 264 -1.69 -48.07 -37.11
CA HIS A 264 -2.50 -49.00 -37.87
C HIS A 264 -2.34 -48.82 -39.39
N GLY A 265 -2.48 -47.59 -39.91
CA GLY A 265 -2.32 -47.32 -41.34
C GLY A 265 -0.92 -47.63 -41.87
N LYS A 266 0.13 -47.41 -41.07
CA LYS A 266 1.51 -47.84 -41.42
C LYS A 266 1.63 -49.36 -41.46
N LEU A 267 0.96 -50.07 -40.56
CA LEU A 267 0.92 -51.52 -40.54
C LEU A 267 0.09 -52.09 -41.69
N ASP A 268 -1.08 -51.52 -41.99
CA ASP A 268 -1.93 -51.93 -43.12
C ASP A 268 -1.25 -51.72 -44.48
N SER A 269 -0.42 -50.66 -44.59
CA SER A 269 0.39 -50.42 -45.78
C SER A 269 1.53 -51.44 -45.97
N LEU A 270 1.93 -52.11 -44.89
CA LEU A 270 2.98 -53.13 -44.88
C LEU A 270 2.39 -54.57 -44.90
N TYR A 271 1.18 -54.77 -44.38
CA TYR A 271 0.52 -56.05 -44.18
C TYR A 271 -1.00 -55.86 -44.37
N LYS A 272 -1.56 -56.33 -45.49
CA LYS A 272 -2.97 -56.11 -45.84
C LYS A 272 -3.91 -56.79 -44.83
N GLY A 273 -4.71 -56.00 -44.09
CA GLY A 273 -5.92 -56.47 -43.41
C GLY A 273 -5.83 -56.60 -41.89
N GLY A 274 -5.21 -55.66 -41.17
CA GLY A 274 -5.29 -55.64 -39.72
C GLY A 274 -6.58 -55.01 -39.19
N THR A 275 -7.10 -55.51 -38.08
CA THR A 275 -8.00 -54.75 -37.19
C THR A 275 -7.23 -54.33 -35.94
N ALA A 276 -7.35 -53.08 -35.51
CA ALA A 276 -6.67 -52.56 -34.33
C ALA A 276 -7.04 -53.36 -33.06
N LEU A 277 -6.06 -53.96 -32.40
CA LEU A 277 -6.26 -54.86 -31.26
C LEU A 277 -6.58 -54.14 -29.94
N ILE A 278 -6.21 -52.87 -29.81
CA ILE A 278 -6.30 -52.13 -28.54
C ILE A 278 -6.97 -50.77 -28.77
N PRO A 279 -8.19 -50.55 -28.25
CA PRO A 279 -8.80 -49.23 -28.25
C PRO A 279 -8.01 -48.26 -27.35
N SER A 280 -8.01 -46.99 -27.72
CA SER A 280 -7.23 -45.93 -27.05
C SER A 280 -7.54 -45.79 -25.56
N GLU A 281 -8.77 -46.08 -25.14
CA GLU A 281 -9.19 -46.03 -23.72
C GLU A 281 -8.51 -47.11 -22.88
N GLU A 282 -8.30 -48.29 -23.45
CA GLU A 282 -7.57 -49.39 -22.80
C GLU A 282 -6.07 -49.08 -22.77
N LEU A 283 -5.52 -48.50 -23.85
CA LEU A 283 -4.11 -48.10 -23.91
C LEU A 283 -3.73 -47.08 -22.83
N LEU A 284 -4.65 -46.20 -22.44
CA LEU A 284 -4.45 -45.21 -21.38
C LEU A 284 -4.51 -45.80 -19.96
N GLN A 285 -5.06 -47.00 -19.80
CA GLN A 285 -5.28 -47.66 -18.51
C GLN A 285 -4.37 -48.87 -18.26
N LEU A 286 -3.87 -49.51 -19.32
CA LEU A 286 -3.06 -50.72 -19.24
C LEU A 286 -1.61 -50.38 -18.98
N ASP A 287 -0.95 -51.09 -18.06
CA ASP A 287 0.48 -50.96 -17.79
C ASP A 287 1.36 -51.52 -18.93
N SER A 288 2.67 -51.23 -18.94
CA SER A 288 3.57 -51.66 -20.03
C SER A 288 3.71 -53.17 -20.14
N VAL A 289 3.52 -53.89 -19.03
CA VAL A 289 3.58 -55.36 -18.93
C VAL A 289 2.26 -55.96 -19.40
N GLN A 290 1.13 -55.36 -19.01
CA GLN A 290 -0.21 -55.70 -19.47
C GLN A 290 -0.35 -55.48 -20.97
N LEU A 291 0.14 -54.36 -21.52
CA LEU A 291 0.20 -54.10 -22.96
C LEU A 291 1.01 -55.16 -23.71
N LYS A 292 2.20 -55.51 -23.18
CA LYS A 292 3.04 -56.57 -23.76
C LYS A 292 2.31 -57.91 -23.73
N ASN A 293 1.71 -58.28 -22.61
CA ASN A 293 0.97 -59.54 -22.48
C ASN A 293 -0.27 -59.58 -23.37
N LEU A 294 -0.97 -58.46 -23.51
CA LEU A 294 -2.19 -58.38 -24.32
C LEU A 294 -1.86 -58.46 -25.81
N VAL A 295 -0.82 -57.77 -26.29
CA VAL A 295 -0.37 -57.85 -27.70
C VAL A 295 0.27 -59.21 -28.03
N MET A 296 1.00 -59.81 -27.08
CA MET A 296 1.68 -61.10 -27.32
C MET A 296 0.73 -62.30 -27.18
N ASN A 297 -0.28 -62.22 -26.31
CA ASN A 297 -1.19 -63.34 -26.01
C ASN A 297 -2.60 -63.19 -26.62
N SER A 298 -2.94 -62.06 -27.26
CA SER A 298 -4.22 -61.92 -27.98
C SER A 298 -4.22 -62.82 -29.22
N GLY A 299 -4.72 -64.04 -29.08
CA GLY A 299 -4.86 -65.02 -30.17
C GLY A 299 -5.96 -64.73 -31.19
N LYS A 300 -6.62 -63.57 -31.11
CA LYS A 300 -7.74 -63.20 -31.99
C LYS A 300 -7.44 -61.86 -32.67
N GLY A 301 -6.99 -61.89 -33.93
CA GLY A 301 -6.88 -60.70 -34.78
C GLY A 301 -5.58 -60.54 -35.59
N LEU A 302 -4.53 -61.30 -35.30
CA LEU A 302 -3.24 -61.24 -36.03
C LEU A 302 -2.99 -62.42 -36.98
N GLN A 303 -3.85 -63.44 -36.95
CA GLN A 303 -3.70 -64.66 -37.77
C GLN A 303 -3.86 -64.43 -39.29
N GLN A 304 -4.26 -63.23 -39.73
CA GLN A 304 -4.33 -62.88 -41.16
C GLN A 304 -3.07 -62.16 -41.68
N TRP A 305 -2.04 -61.94 -40.85
CA TRP A 305 -0.83 -61.22 -41.25
C TRP A 305 0.24 -62.18 -41.79
N GLY A 306 -0.05 -62.78 -42.95
CA GLY A 306 0.93 -63.46 -43.79
C GLY A 306 1.22 -64.93 -43.47
N ASP A 307 1.50 -65.70 -44.53
CA ASP A 307 1.60 -67.17 -44.58
C ASP A 307 2.90 -67.76 -43.96
N SER A 308 3.57 -67.03 -43.05
CA SER A 308 4.79 -67.51 -42.38
C SER A 308 4.89 -67.05 -40.93
N THR A 309 5.06 -68.02 -40.03
CA THR A 309 5.11 -67.85 -38.56
C THR A 309 6.21 -66.88 -38.08
N LEU A 310 7.27 -66.67 -38.86
CA LEU A 310 8.35 -65.71 -38.57
C LEU A 310 7.95 -64.25 -38.86
N SER A 311 7.09 -63.99 -39.84
CA SER A 311 6.65 -62.64 -40.20
C SER A 311 5.62 -62.07 -39.21
N GLU A 312 4.82 -62.93 -38.59
CA GLU A 312 3.81 -62.56 -37.60
C GLU A 312 4.45 -62.06 -36.29
N GLN A 313 5.49 -62.75 -35.79
CA GLN A 313 6.17 -62.37 -34.55
C GLN A 313 6.95 -61.05 -34.70
N GLN A 314 7.55 -60.80 -35.87
CA GLN A 314 8.22 -59.53 -36.16
C GLN A 314 7.23 -58.36 -36.23
N SER A 315 6.06 -58.58 -36.83
CA SER A 315 5.00 -57.57 -36.94
C SER A 315 4.40 -57.21 -35.57
N ARG A 316 4.19 -58.22 -34.71
CA ARG A 316 3.76 -58.03 -33.31
C ARG A 316 4.78 -57.25 -32.49
N ASN A 317 6.06 -57.58 -32.61
CA ASN A 317 7.14 -56.87 -31.91
C ASN A 317 7.26 -55.42 -32.36
N LYS A 318 7.12 -55.14 -33.66
CA LYS A 318 7.16 -53.78 -34.23
C LYS A 318 5.94 -52.96 -33.80
N TYR A 319 4.75 -53.56 -33.79
CA TYR A 319 3.53 -52.91 -33.27
C TYR A 319 3.65 -52.60 -31.78
N LEU A 320 4.12 -53.56 -30.97
CA LEU A 320 4.37 -53.36 -29.55
C LEU A 320 5.40 -52.26 -29.29
N GLN A 321 6.48 -52.20 -30.08
CA GLN A 321 7.50 -51.17 -29.95
C GLN A 321 6.94 -49.77 -30.21
N GLU A 322 6.13 -49.59 -31.25
CA GLU A 322 5.45 -48.33 -31.56
C GLU A 322 4.42 -47.95 -30.49
N LEU A 323 3.66 -48.92 -29.95
CA LEU A 323 2.73 -48.68 -28.84
C LEU A 323 3.46 -48.29 -27.55
N LEU A 324 4.60 -48.92 -27.24
CA LEU A 324 5.42 -48.59 -26.08
C LEU A 324 6.09 -47.22 -26.23
N GLN A 325 6.58 -46.87 -27.43
CA GLN A 325 7.09 -45.53 -27.72
C GLN A 325 5.98 -44.47 -27.61
N MET A 326 4.79 -44.78 -28.12
CA MET A 326 3.62 -43.91 -27.97
C MET A 326 3.27 -43.73 -26.49
N LYS A 327 3.26 -44.80 -25.70
CA LYS A 327 3.00 -44.74 -24.26
C LYS A 327 4.08 -43.94 -23.51
N GLN A 328 5.35 -44.11 -23.88
CA GLN A 328 6.43 -43.27 -23.37
C GLN A 328 6.23 -41.79 -23.73
N SER A 329 5.72 -41.48 -24.92
CA SER A 329 5.44 -40.10 -25.36
C SER A 329 4.23 -39.45 -24.68
N LEU A 330 3.30 -40.26 -24.17
CA LEU A 330 2.14 -39.80 -23.38
C LEU A 330 2.55 -39.47 -21.92
N GLY A 331 3.67 -40.01 -21.44
CA GLY A 331 4.19 -39.81 -20.09
C GLY A 331 4.05 -41.06 -19.21
N ARG A 332 4.74 -41.11 -18.06
CA ARG A 332 4.58 -42.22 -17.09
C ARG A 332 3.13 -42.25 -16.60
N GLU A 333 2.56 -43.44 -16.47
CA GLU A 333 1.15 -43.68 -16.10
C GLU A 333 0.69 -42.94 -14.84
N LEU A 334 1.59 -42.86 -13.84
CA LEU A 334 1.40 -42.10 -12.61
C LEU A 334 1.32 -40.58 -12.85
N ASP A 335 2.14 -40.03 -13.75
CA ASP A 335 2.12 -38.61 -14.08
C ASP A 335 0.83 -38.24 -14.82
N LEU A 336 0.35 -39.12 -15.72
CA LEU A 336 -0.86 -38.91 -16.51
C LEU A 336 -2.13 -39.02 -15.66
N LYS A 337 -2.20 -40.02 -14.78
CA LYS A 337 -3.29 -40.18 -13.82
C LYS A 337 -3.33 -39.02 -12.81
N ASN A 338 -2.19 -38.60 -12.29
CA ASN A 338 -2.07 -37.45 -11.38
C ASN A 338 -2.36 -36.12 -12.08
N THR A 339 -2.05 -35.98 -13.38
CA THR A 339 -2.41 -34.79 -14.17
C THR A 339 -3.88 -34.74 -14.51
N LEU A 340 -4.52 -35.88 -14.78
CA LEU A 340 -5.97 -35.94 -15.01
C LEU A 340 -6.78 -35.65 -13.75
N THR A 341 -6.41 -36.21 -12.59
CA THR A 341 -7.07 -35.89 -11.31
C THR A 341 -6.71 -34.48 -10.81
N GLY A 342 -5.46 -34.04 -10.99
CA GLY A 342 -5.01 -32.69 -10.67
C GLY A 342 -5.61 -31.61 -11.56
N SER A 343 -6.15 -31.95 -12.74
CA SER A 343 -6.74 -30.99 -13.68
C SER A 343 -7.96 -30.26 -13.13
N PHE A 344 -8.78 -30.91 -12.29
CA PHE A 344 -9.97 -30.31 -11.70
C PHE A 344 -9.62 -29.30 -10.59
N ASP A 345 -8.71 -29.69 -9.68
CA ASP A 345 -8.17 -28.80 -8.64
C ASP A 345 -7.37 -27.63 -9.26
N ALA A 346 -6.62 -27.92 -10.32
CA ALA A 346 -5.96 -26.89 -11.12
C ALA A 346 -6.99 -25.96 -11.77
N LYS A 347 -8.09 -26.46 -12.32
CA LYS A 347 -9.15 -25.65 -12.95
C LYS A 347 -9.81 -24.68 -11.97
N GLN A 348 -10.14 -25.14 -10.75
CA GLN A 348 -10.65 -24.26 -9.69
C GLN A 348 -9.61 -23.21 -9.28
N LYS A 349 -8.36 -23.61 -9.05
CA LYS A 349 -7.27 -22.68 -8.68
C LYS A 349 -6.94 -21.69 -9.81
N LEU A 350 -7.00 -22.11 -11.07
CA LEU A 350 -6.80 -21.29 -12.26
C LEU A 350 -7.94 -20.29 -12.44
N THR A 351 -9.19 -20.68 -12.18
CA THR A 351 -10.34 -19.76 -12.15
C THR A 351 -10.14 -18.70 -11.06
N GLY A 352 -9.62 -19.10 -9.89
CA GLY A 352 -9.22 -18.18 -8.83
C GLY A 352 -8.11 -17.21 -9.26
N LEU A 353 -7.07 -17.70 -9.94
CA LEU A 353 -5.97 -16.87 -10.48
C LEU A 353 -6.44 -15.93 -11.60
N MET A 354 -7.32 -16.37 -12.50
CA MET A 354 -7.91 -15.52 -13.54
C MET A 354 -8.65 -14.31 -12.94
N ASN A 355 -9.31 -14.54 -11.81
CA ASN A 355 -10.05 -13.50 -11.10
C ASN A 355 -9.18 -12.69 -10.14
N SER A 356 -7.99 -13.18 -9.77
CA SER A 356 -7.08 -12.48 -8.87
C SER A 356 -6.27 -11.39 -9.59
N MET A 357 -5.94 -10.33 -8.85
CA MET A 357 -5.14 -9.22 -9.37
C MET A 357 -3.73 -9.69 -9.79
N GLU A 358 -3.17 -10.69 -9.10
CA GLU A 358 -1.87 -11.28 -9.43
C GLU A 358 -1.89 -12.07 -10.74
N GLY A 359 -2.92 -12.89 -10.98
CA GLY A 359 -3.04 -13.63 -12.22
C GLY A 359 -3.32 -12.70 -13.41
N ARG A 360 -4.09 -11.62 -13.21
CA ARG A 360 -4.26 -10.55 -14.21
C ARG A 360 -2.96 -9.80 -14.51
N LYS A 361 -2.16 -9.48 -13.49
CA LYS A 361 -0.82 -8.89 -13.66
C LYS A 361 0.09 -9.80 -14.48
N GLN A 362 0.07 -11.09 -14.19
CA GLN A 362 0.87 -12.08 -14.89
C GLN A 362 0.41 -12.25 -16.34
N ALA A 363 -0.90 -12.37 -16.58
CA ALA A 363 -1.47 -12.43 -17.93
C ALA A 363 -1.13 -11.17 -18.73
N ALA A 364 -1.24 -9.98 -18.14
CA ALA A 364 -0.85 -8.73 -18.80
C ALA A 364 0.64 -8.70 -19.16
N LYS A 365 1.52 -9.22 -18.29
CA LYS A 365 2.96 -9.30 -18.53
C LYS A 365 3.31 -10.26 -19.68
N ASP A 366 2.59 -11.37 -19.80
CA ASP A 366 2.90 -12.45 -20.74
C ASP A 366 2.23 -12.25 -22.11
N LEU A 367 1.01 -11.69 -22.13
CA LEU A 367 0.19 -11.51 -23.32
C LEU A 367 0.40 -10.14 -23.98
N LEU A 368 0.45 -9.05 -23.21
CA LEU A 368 0.50 -7.72 -23.80
C LEU A 368 1.93 -7.35 -24.24
N PRO A 369 2.08 -6.67 -25.39
CA PRO A 369 3.34 -6.10 -25.82
C PRO A 369 3.67 -4.82 -25.07
N LEU A 370 3.99 -4.94 -23.78
CA LEU A 370 4.28 -3.79 -22.92
C LEU A 370 5.56 -3.06 -23.33
N ASN A 371 5.52 -1.74 -23.35
CA ASN A 371 6.68 -0.88 -23.53
C ASN A 371 7.58 -0.92 -22.27
N GLY A 372 8.83 -0.41 -22.37
CA GLY A 372 9.78 -0.47 -21.24
C GLY A 372 9.28 0.27 -20.00
N LEU A 373 8.52 1.33 -20.21
CA LEU A 373 7.99 2.20 -19.17
C LEU A 373 6.79 1.54 -18.45
N GLU A 374 5.84 0.95 -19.18
CA GLU A 374 4.76 0.10 -18.64
C GLU A 374 5.32 -1.08 -17.83
N LYS A 375 6.43 -1.69 -18.28
CA LYS A 375 7.12 -2.76 -17.52
C LYS A 375 7.75 -2.25 -16.23
N LEU A 376 8.31 -1.04 -16.24
CA LEU A 376 8.83 -0.39 -15.03
C LEU A 376 7.68 -0.10 -14.06
N PHE A 377 6.58 0.47 -14.55
CA PHE A 377 5.40 0.83 -13.74
C PHE A 377 4.64 -0.40 -13.21
N LEU A 378 4.72 -1.55 -13.89
CA LEU A 378 4.25 -2.84 -13.35
C LEU A 378 5.02 -3.28 -12.08
N LYS A 379 6.28 -2.88 -11.97
CA LYS A 379 7.13 -3.11 -10.79
C LYS A 379 7.05 -1.96 -9.78
N MET A 380 6.55 -0.81 -10.20
CA MET A 380 6.36 0.33 -9.33
C MET A 380 5.19 0.09 -8.38
N LYS A 381 5.40 0.38 -7.11
CA LYS A 381 4.40 0.36 -6.05
C LYS A 381 3.76 1.74 -5.93
N THR A 382 4.59 2.78 -5.81
CA THR A 382 4.15 4.18 -5.66
C THR A 382 5.10 5.09 -6.43
N LEU A 383 4.57 6.20 -6.94
CA LEU A 383 5.34 7.34 -7.45
C LEU A 383 4.51 8.58 -7.20
N ASN A 384 4.96 9.45 -6.31
CA ASN A 384 4.30 10.71 -5.99
C ASN A 384 5.20 11.87 -6.43
N ILE A 385 4.62 12.92 -6.98
CA ILE A 385 5.26 14.13 -7.50
C ILE A 385 4.49 15.35 -6.99
N GLY A 386 5.18 16.45 -6.69
CA GLY A 386 4.63 17.67 -6.12
C GLY A 386 4.79 17.73 -4.61
N ASP A 387 3.80 18.26 -3.88
CA ASP A 387 3.80 18.36 -2.43
C ASP A 387 3.37 17.04 -1.80
N ILE A 388 4.35 16.29 -1.30
CA ILE A 388 4.19 14.89 -0.91
C ILE A 388 4.64 14.66 0.53
N GLY A 389 3.85 13.86 1.25
CA GLY A 389 4.27 13.21 2.49
C GLY A 389 4.91 11.86 2.19
N VAL A 390 6.09 11.63 2.73
CA VAL A 390 6.84 10.39 2.61
C VAL A 390 7.16 9.85 4.00
N ASP A 391 6.68 8.64 4.29
CA ASP A 391 7.01 7.91 5.51
C ASP A 391 7.48 6.51 5.13
N ALA A 392 8.65 6.14 5.65
CA ALA A 392 9.30 4.88 5.33
C ALA A 392 9.92 4.24 6.58
N SER A 393 10.70 4.99 7.36
CA SER A 393 11.23 4.55 8.66
C SER A 393 11.78 5.73 9.46
N LYS A 394 11.76 5.63 10.78
CA LYS A 394 12.06 6.75 11.71
C LYS A 394 13.48 7.30 11.56
N GLY A 395 14.43 6.45 11.22
CA GLY A 395 15.85 6.73 11.07
C GLY A 395 16.30 7.01 9.63
N ASN A 396 15.45 6.77 8.62
CA ASN A 396 15.73 7.17 7.23
C ASN A 396 14.87 8.35 6.81
N VAL A 397 13.60 8.08 6.45
CA VAL A 397 12.61 9.06 5.99
C VAL A 397 11.35 8.84 6.79
N SER A 398 10.96 9.79 7.64
CA SER A 398 9.77 9.67 8.48
C SER A 398 9.05 10.99 8.60
N ASP A 399 7.73 10.96 8.41
CA ASP A 399 6.87 12.15 8.42
C ASP A 399 7.43 13.30 7.56
N LEU A 400 8.10 12.97 6.45
CA LEU A 400 8.76 13.94 5.60
C LEU A 400 7.73 14.58 4.67
N PHE A 401 7.43 15.84 4.89
CA PHE A 401 6.71 16.67 3.92
C PHE A 401 7.71 17.41 3.03
N MET A 402 7.63 17.23 1.72
CA MET A 402 8.51 17.89 0.75
C MET A 402 7.81 18.18 -0.57
N THR A 403 8.26 19.23 -1.27
CA THR A 403 7.91 19.47 -2.66
C THR A 403 8.96 18.80 -3.55
N GLY A 404 8.61 17.76 -4.29
CA GLY A 404 9.55 16.97 -5.07
C GLY A 404 8.94 15.73 -5.72
N ALA A 405 9.72 14.68 -5.87
CA ALA A 405 9.26 13.39 -6.35
C ALA A 405 9.82 12.26 -5.49
N ALA A 406 9.00 11.27 -5.17
CA ALA A 406 9.43 10.04 -4.51
C ALA A 406 8.70 8.83 -5.09
N GLY A 407 9.43 7.75 -5.34
CA GLY A 407 8.86 6.51 -5.84
C GLY A 407 9.42 5.29 -5.13
N THR A 408 8.66 4.20 -5.18
CA THR A 408 9.03 2.90 -4.62
C THR A 408 8.75 1.82 -5.66
N LEU A 409 9.78 1.05 -5.98
CA LEU A 409 9.73 -0.16 -6.79
C LEU A 409 9.78 -1.38 -5.86
N LEU A 410 8.95 -2.38 -6.12
CA LEU A 410 8.96 -3.66 -5.41
C LEU A 410 8.91 -4.80 -6.42
N ASP A 411 10.01 -5.55 -6.54
CA ASP A 411 10.15 -6.68 -7.46
C ASP A 411 10.73 -7.89 -6.73
N ASN A 412 10.05 -9.02 -6.75
CA ASN A 412 10.46 -10.27 -6.08
C ASN A 412 10.91 -10.06 -4.61
N ASN A 413 10.11 -9.33 -3.83
CA ASN A 413 10.41 -9.00 -2.44
C ASN A 413 11.69 -8.16 -2.25
N ARG A 414 12.13 -7.44 -3.29
CA ARG A 414 13.22 -6.46 -3.23
C ARG A 414 12.65 -5.07 -3.46
N LEU A 415 12.85 -4.20 -2.48
CA LEU A 415 12.40 -2.82 -2.49
C LEU A 415 13.53 -1.91 -2.96
N LEU A 416 13.20 -0.95 -3.81
CA LEU A 416 14.02 0.20 -4.16
C LEU A 416 13.15 1.45 -4.09
N MET A 417 13.43 2.32 -3.13
CA MET A 417 12.76 3.60 -2.94
C MET A 417 13.74 4.74 -3.15
N LEU A 418 13.30 5.74 -3.90
CA LEU A 418 14.10 6.89 -4.31
C LEU A 418 13.26 8.14 -4.12
N GLY A 419 13.87 9.24 -3.68
CA GLY A 419 13.20 10.52 -3.68
C GLY A 419 14.16 11.69 -3.74
N ILE A 420 13.67 12.79 -4.30
CA ILE A 420 14.38 14.06 -4.43
C ILE A 420 13.37 15.18 -4.24
N GLY A 421 13.71 16.20 -3.46
CA GLY A 421 12.78 17.30 -3.22
C GLY A 421 13.37 18.40 -2.37
N LYS A 422 12.53 19.39 -2.07
CA LYS A 422 12.83 20.45 -1.13
C LYS A 422 11.87 20.35 0.03
N ARG A 423 12.41 20.27 1.24
CA ARG A 423 11.65 20.45 2.47
C ARG A 423 11.71 21.92 2.84
N LYS A 424 10.55 22.52 3.11
CA LYS A 424 10.43 23.82 3.74
C LYS A 424 9.73 23.62 5.07
N ASP A 425 10.50 23.62 6.14
CA ASP A 425 9.95 23.69 7.49
C ASP A 425 9.49 25.13 7.68
N ALA A 426 8.19 25.36 7.85
CA ALA A 426 7.74 26.59 8.46
C ALA A 426 8.39 26.62 9.86
N ALA A 427 9.17 27.66 10.17
CA ALA A 427 9.87 27.84 11.44
C ALA A 427 8.96 27.96 12.69
N GLY A 428 7.71 27.46 12.63
CA GLY A 428 6.58 28.02 13.35
C GLY A 428 6.12 27.33 14.62
N MET A 429 6.68 26.20 15.05
CA MET A 429 6.31 25.62 16.37
C MET A 429 7.45 24.92 17.09
N ARG A 430 8.27 24.12 16.40
CA ARG A 430 9.44 23.47 17.01
C ARG A 430 10.46 24.48 17.51
N ASP A 431 10.57 25.60 16.78
CA ASP A 431 11.57 26.63 17.03
C ASP A 431 10.97 27.87 17.71
N ALA A 432 9.66 27.87 18.01
CA ALA A 432 8.98 29.00 18.64
C ALA A 432 9.48 29.29 20.07
N ALA A 433 10.07 28.28 20.74
CA ALA A 433 10.68 28.42 22.05
C ALA A 433 12.19 28.75 22.00
N PHE A 434 12.81 28.73 20.82
CA PHE A 434 14.22 29.08 20.65
C PHE A 434 14.33 30.52 20.14
N THR A 435 15.20 31.31 20.77
CA THR A 435 15.51 32.69 20.33
C THR A 435 16.26 32.73 18.99
N SER A 436 16.77 31.59 18.53
CA SER A 436 17.32 31.34 17.20
C SER A 436 17.09 29.88 16.81
N SER A 437 16.73 29.62 15.55
CA SER A 437 16.57 28.23 15.09
C SER A 437 17.94 27.60 14.83
N LEU A 438 18.22 26.47 15.50
CA LEU A 438 19.40 25.63 15.24
C LEU A 438 19.27 24.83 13.92
N ALA A 439 18.12 24.92 13.25
CA ALA A 439 17.83 24.22 12.01
C ALA A 439 17.42 25.16 10.87
N PRO A 440 18.14 25.14 9.73
CA PRO A 440 17.68 25.80 8.51
C PRO A 440 16.27 25.33 8.17
N THR A 441 15.44 26.27 7.75
CA THR A 441 14.06 26.02 7.35
C THR A 441 14.01 25.23 6.05
N ASP A 442 15.00 25.40 5.17
CA ASP A 442 14.96 24.87 3.81
C ASP A 442 16.09 23.86 3.57
N TYR A 443 15.71 22.65 3.17
CA TYR A 443 16.62 21.58 2.77
C TYR A 443 16.31 21.12 1.36
N SER A 444 17.32 21.06 0.49
CA SER A 444 17.28 20.25 -0.73
C SER A 444 17.75 18.85 -0.37
N LEU A 445 16.89 17.85 -0.52
CA LEU A 445 17.17 16.49 -0.07
C LEU A 445 17.02 15.48 -1.20
N GLN A 446 17.84 14.43 -1.13
CA GLN A 446 17.75 13.24 -1.94
C GLN A 446 17.91 12.03 -1.02
N PHE A 447 17.12 10.98 -1.25
CA PHE A 447 17.27 9.74 -0.51
C PHE A 447 17.11 8.53 -1.41
N LEU A 448 17.79 7.47 -1.00
CA LEU A 448 17.77 6.16 -1.61
C LEU A 448 17.61 5.13 -0.51
N ARG A 449 16.68 4.19 -0.67
CA ARG A 449 16.50 3.06 0.23
C ARG A 449 16.36 1.79 -0.59
N MET A 450 17.06 0.75 -0.19
CA MET A 450 16.97 -0.54 -0.86
C MET A 450 17.05 -1.70 0.13
N GLY A 451 16.48 -2.84 -0.23
CA GLY A 451 16.63 -4.07 0.55
C GLY A 451 15.56 -5.11 0.26
N LYS A 452 15.36 -6.03 1.19
CA LYS A 452 14.37 -7.12 1.08
C LYS A 452 13.16 -6.82 1.95
N GLY A 453 11.95 -7.12 1.49
CA GLY A 453 10.71 -6.81 2.19
C GLY A 453 10.01 -5.58 1.61
N ASP A 454 8.72 -5.44 1.89
CA ASP A 454 7.97 -4.21 1.63
C ASP A 454 8.00 -3.30 2.87
N ILE A 455 7.76 -2.00 2.69
CA ILE A 455 7.61 -1.04 3.78
C ILE A 455 6.32 -1.38 4.55
N GLY A 456 6.45 -1.63 5.86
CA GLY A 456 5.35 -2.03 6.75
C GLY A 456 5.23 -3.53 7.01
N GLU A 457 5.96 -4.36 6.25
CA GLU A 457 6.02 -5.82 6.43
C GLU A 457 7.39 -6.26 6.96
N LYS A 458 7.63 -7.57 7.08
CA LYS A 458 8.95 -8.12 7.41
C LYS A 458 9.98 -7.66 6.38
N HIS A 459 10.94 -6.84 6.82
CA HIS A 459 11.91 -6.25 5.92
C HIS A 459 13.30 -6.08 6.54
N SER A 460 14.29 -5.89 5.67
CA SER A 460 15.65 -5.47 5.97
C SER A 460 16.05 -4.46 4.89
N HIS A 461 16.15 -3.19 5.25
CA HIS A 461 16.45 -2.11 4.32
C HIS A 461 17.66 -1.29 4.78
N ILE A 462 18.48 -0.88 3.82
CA ILE A 462 19.54 0.12 3.96
C ILE A 462 19.07 1.41 3.29
N GLY A 463 19.29 2.53 3.95
CA GLY A 463 18.82 3.84 3.53
C GLY A 463 19.90 4.89 3.61
N ILE A 464 19.98 5.75 2.61
CA ILE A 464 20.91 6.87 2.54
C ILE A 464 20.10 8.13 2.26
N VAL A 465 20.38 9.20 3.00
CA VAL A 465 19.84 10.55 2.77
C VAL A 465 21.02 11.50 2.61
N ASN A 466 20.94 12.37 1.62
CA ASN A 466 21.81 13.54 1.51
C ASN A 466 20.92 14.79 1.46
N ALA A 467 21.20 15.76 2.32
CA ALA A 467 20.41 16.97 2.43
C ALA A 467 21.32 18.19 2.56
N ASN A 468 21.15 19.14 1.64
CA ASN A 468 21.95 20.36 1.56
C ASN A 468 21.05 21.56 1.86
N THR A 469 21.46 22.41 2.80
CA THR A 469 20.72 23.64 3.10
C THR A 469 21.21 24.75 2.17
N LYS A 470 20.29 25.54 1.62
CA LYS A 470 20.64 26.78 0.93
C LYS A 470 20.46 27.93 1.92
N ASP A 471 21.33 28.93 1.87
CA ASP A 471 21.15 30.16 2.65
C ASP A 471 19.76 30.74 2.35
N ALA A 472 18.87 30.67 3.34
CA ALA A 472 17.55 31.28 3.26
C ALA A 472 17.67 32.74 3.70
N ASN A 473 17.45 33.65 2.77
CA ASN A 473 17.52 35.10 2.97
C ASN A 473 16.72 35.62 4.20
N ARG A 474 17.44 36.33 5.09
CA ARG A 474 17.14 37.59 5.84
C ARG A 474 15.86 37.80 6.68
N ARG A 475 14.92 36.86 6.82
CA ARG A 475 13.72 37.09 7.68
C ARG A 475 13.59 36.21 8.93
N GLN A 476 14.67 35.55 9.34
CA GLN A 476 14.74 34.96 10.67
C GLN A 476 15.20 36.03 11.66
N PHE A 477 14.40 36.28 12.71
CA PHE A 477 14.87 37.07 13.84
C PHE A 477 16.04 36.30 14.48
N ASN A 478 17.23 36.88 14.36
CA ASN A 478 18.50 36.48 14.95
C ASN A 478 19.22 35.22 14.37
N MET A 479 20.28 35.55 13.61
CA MET A 479 21.40 34.75 13.08
C MET A 479 21.16 33.94 11.78
N PRO A 480 21.99 34.17 10.72
CA PRO A 480 21.98 33.32 9.54
C PRO A 480 22.49 31.92 9.91
N ALA A 481 21.66 30.90 9.72
CA ALA A 481 22.10 29.52 9.90
C ALA A 481 23.09 29.17 8.77
N LEU A 482 24.35 28.89 9.13
CA LEU A 482 25.39 28.53 8.17
C LEU A 482 24.93 27.37 7.26
N PRO A 483 25.14 27.47 5.94
CA PRO A 483 24.87 26.36 5.04
C PRO A 483 25.60 25.10 5.50
N ARG A 484 24.90 23.97 5.48
CA ARG A 484 25.39 22.66 5.90
C ARG A 484 24.90 21.56 4.97
N ASN A 485 25.75 20.56 4.80
CA ASN A 485 25.42 19.32 4.11
C ASN A 485 25.31 18.22 5.16
N ALA A 486 24.16 17.55 5.19
CA ALA A 486 23.83 16.47 6.10
C ALA A 486 23.75 15.17 5.32
N PHE A 487 24.53 14.17 5.73
CA PHE A 487 24.51 12.83 5.17
C PHE A 487 24.09 11.83 6.23
N ASN A 488 23.11 10.97 5.92
CA ASN A 488 22.58 10.01 6.86
C ASN A 488 22.58 8.62 6.24
N LEU A 489 23.14 7.66 6.96
CA LEU A 489 23.04 6.24 6.69
C LEU A 489 22.07 5.61 7.70
N SER A 490 21.27 4.66 7.27
CA SER A 490 20.31 3.96 8.10
C SER A 490 20.21 2.49 7.71
N PHE A 491 20.00 1.64 8.71
CA PHE A 491 19.68 0.24 8.59
C PHE A 491 18.40 0.00 9.39
N SER A 492 17.40 -0.62 8.76
CA SER A 492 16.11 -0.91 9.38
C SER A 492 15.76 -2.37 9.13
N LYS A 493 15.33 -3.06 10.18
CA LYS A 493 14.93 -4.46 10.12
C LYS A 493 13.66 -4.67 10.93
N GLN A 494 12.61 -5.11 10.25
CA GLN A 494 11.35 -5.52 10.87
C GLN A 494 11.24 -7.04 10.80
N MET A 495 11.11 -7.69 11.94
CA MET A 495 10.95 -9.13 12.08
C MET A 495 9.52 -9.43 12.54
N SER A 496 8.88 -10.42 11.92
CA SER A 496 7.60 -10.94 12.40
C SER A 496 7.85 -12.02 13.45
N LEU A 497 7.21 -11.89 14.61
CA LEU A 497 7.14 -12.87 15.69
C LEU A 497 5.84 -13.71 15.59
N GLY A 498 5.21 -13.73 14.41
CA GLY A 498 3.93 -14.41 14.21
C GLY A 498 2.79 -13.73 14.97
N GLU A 499 2.07 -14.50 15.79
CA GLU A 499 0.93 -14.03 16.57
C GLU A 499 1.32 -13.05 17.70
N TYR A 500 2.60 -13.00 18.06
CA TYR A 500 3.13 -12.11 19.09
C TYR A 500 3.49 -10.71 18.58
N GLY A 501 3.30 -10.45 17.28
CA GLY A 501 3.50 -9.15 16.64
C GLY A 501 4.81 -9.01 15.86
N THR A 502 5.36 -7.80 15.81
CA THR A 502 6.58 -7.45 15.06
C THR A 502 7.61 -6.77 15.95
N LEU A 503 8.88 -7.09 15.70
CA LEU A 503 10.04 -6.44 16.29
C LEU A 503 10.72 -5.58 15.23
N ASP A 504 10.73 -4.27 15.47
CA ASP A 504 11.29 -3.24 14.61
C ASP A 504 12.61 -2.77 15.21
N ALA A 505 13.73 -3.02 14.53
CA ALA A 505 15.04 -2.52 14.90
C ALA A 505 15.53 -1.53 13.84
N GLU A 506 15.97 -0.37 14.27
CA GLU A 506 16.47 0.67 13.39
C GLU A 506 17.74 1.28 13.98
N VAL A 507 18.72 1.51 13.12
CA VAL A 507 19.99 2.13 13.45
C VAL A 507 20.29 3.15 12.37
N SER A 508 20.67 4.36 12.74
CA SER A 508 21.04 5.42 11.82
C SER A 508 22.25 6.17 12.32
N LYS A 509 23.12 6.60 11.40
CA LYS A 509 24.22 7.51 11.69
C LYS A 509 24.11 8.70 10.75
N SER A 510 24.25 9.90 11.29
CA SER A 510 24.26 11.13 10.50
C SER A 510 25.62 11.78 10.54
N ASN A 511 25.93 12.65 9.61
CA ASN A 511 27.06 13.55 9.70
C ASN A 511 26.70 14.89 9.08
N ASN A 512 27.15 15.99 9.67
CA ASN A 512 26.87 17.34 9.18
C ASN A 512 28.19 18.10 9.00
N VAL A 513 28.41 18.63 7.80
CA VAL A 513 29.56 19.49 7.50
C VAL A 513 29.05 20.90 7.21
N PHE A 514 29.56 21.90 7.94
CA PHE A 514 29.24 23.32 7.72
C PHE A 514 30.11 23.90 6.60
N ALA A 515 29.55 24.79 5.78
CA ALA A 515 30.18 25.38 4.60
C ALA A 515 31.39 26.30 4.89
N GLY A 516 31.77 26.48 6.16
CA GLY A 516 33.02 27.14 6.55
C GLY A 516 34.27 26.25 6.47
N GLY A 517 34.12 24.92 6.31
CA GLY A 517 35.24 23.96 6.31
C GLY A 517 35.75 23.54 4.91
N THR A 518 35.02 23.86 3.84
CA THR A 518 35.43 23.58 2.45
C THR A 518 34.92 24.72 1.58
N GLY A 519 35.80 25.30 0.75
CA GLY A 519 35.59 26.58 0.06
C GLY A 519 34.28 26.73 -0.74
N LYS A 520 34.02 27.97 -1.18
CA LYS A 520 32.75 28.52 -1.71
C LYS A 520 32.03 27.77 -2.87
N ASP A 521 32.52 26.62 -3.33
CA ASP A 521 31.94 25.81 -4.43
C ASP A 521 31.49 24.37 -4.00
N GLY A 522 31.24 24.14 -2.71
CA GLY A 522 31.31 22.80 -2.10
C GLY A 522 30.03 21.98 -1.87
N SER A 523 28.96 22.02 -2.69
CA SER A 523 27.79 21.15 -2.41
C SER A 523 28.11 19.64 -2.59
N ALA A 524 28.82 19.28 -3.66
CA ALA A 524 29.28 17.90 -3.91
C ALA A 524 30.51 17.54 -3.05
N LEU A 525 31.45 18.48 -2.86
CA LEU A 525 32.63 18.29 -2.01
C LEU A 525 32.25 18.16 -0.53
N GLY A 526 31.32 18.98 -0.02
CA GLY A 526 30.84 18.88 1.35
C GLY A 526 29.94 17.65 1.59
N SER A 527 29.19 17.19 0.58
CA SER A 527 28.50 15.87 0.65
C SER A 527 29.50 14.72 0.73
N LYS A 528 30.58 14.76 -0.05
CA LYS A 528 31.68 13.77 0.00
C LYS A 528 32.41 13.81 1.34
N ALA A 529 32.76 15.00 1.82
CA ALA A 529 33.40 15.18 3.13
C ALA A 529 32.52 14.65 4.27
N ALA A 530 31.22 14.93 4.26
CA ALA A 530 30.27 14.39 5.24
C ALA A 530 30.12 12.85 5.15
N ALA A 531 30.24 12.26 3.96
CA ALA A 531 30.27 10.81 3.82
C ALA A 531 31.56 10.19 4.36
N PHE A 532 32.72 10.83 4.17
CA PHE A 532 34.03 10.34 4.64
C PHE A 532 34.21 10.47 6.15
N SER A 533 33.75 11.55 6.80
CA SER A 533 33.79 11.68 8.26
C SER A 533 32.63 10.99 8.98
N LEU A 534 31.86 10.14 8.28
CA LEU A 534 30.78 9.36 8.90
C LEU A 534 31.30 8.36 9.95
N MET A 535 32.61 8.16 10.12
CA MET A 535 33.16 7.31 11.19
C MET A 535 33.52 8.09 12.47
N ASP A 536 33.66 9.41 12.39
CA ASP A 536 34.01 10.26 13.53
C ASP A 536 32.84 10.40 14.52
N ASP A 537 33.15 10.65 15.79
CA ASP A 537 32.22 10.88 16.91
C ASP A 537 30.97 9.99 16.90
N PHE A 538 31.20 8.67 16.82
CA PHE A 538 30.16 7.66 16.62
C PHE A 538 28.95 7.84 17.53
N TRP A 539 29.15 7.94 18.85
CA TRP A 539 28.05 8.04 19.80
C TRP A 539 27.27 9.35 19.71
N SER A 540 27.93 10.45 19.35
CA SER A 540 27.27 11.76 19.27
C SER A 540 26.33 11.84 18.07
N THR A 541 26.65 11.15 16.98
CA THR A 541 25.94 11.23 15.70
C THR A 541 25.13 9.98 15.35
N PHE A 542 24.95 9.08 16.32
CA PHE A 542 24.23 7.82 16.17
C PHE A 542 22.80 7.90 16.70
N SER A 543 21.89 7.15 16.10
CA SER A 543 20.54 6.92 16.57
C SER A 543 20.19 5.43 16.46
N ALA A 544 19.52 4.91 17.49
CA ALA A 544 18.98 3.56 17.47
C ALA A 544 17.55 3.55 17.97
N GLY A 545 16.71 2.73 17.38
CA GLY A 545 15.33 2.50 17.76
C GLY A 545 15.04 1.01 17.83
N LEU A 546 14.38 0.57 18.89
CA LEU A 546 13.81 -0.76 19.02
C LEU A 546 12.34 -0.61 19.37
N GLY A 547 11.47 -1.27 18.61
CA GLY A 547 10.03 -1.29 18.82
C GLY A 547 9.51 -2.72 18.81
N TRP A 548 8.62 -3.06 19.73
CA TRP A 548 7.87 -4.31 19.71
C TRP A 548 6.38 -3.98 19.74
N ASN A 549 5.67 -4.34 18.67
CA ASN A 549 4.27 -3.99 18.45
C ASN A 549 3.48 -5.26 18.14
N GLY A 550 2.30 -5.48 18.71
CA GLY A 550 1.52 -6.67 18.40
C GLY A 550 0.08 -6.62 18.87
N ASP A 551 -0.76 -7.47 18.27
CA ASP A 551 -2.12 -7.76 18.72
C ASP A 551 -2.24 -9.28 18.94
N VAL A 552 -2.10 -9.69 20.20
CA VAL A 552 -2.10 -11.10 20.62
C VAL A 552 -3.55 -11.52 20.84
N LYS A 553 -4.12 -12.23 19.86
CA LYS A 553 -5.53 -12.66 19.87
C LYS A 553 -5.85 -13.56 21.05
N GLU A 554 -4.96 -14.50 21.38
CA GLU A 554 -5.11 -15.44 22.50
C GLU A 554 -5.29 -14.71 23.84
N TRP A 555 -4.51 -13.64 24.05
CA TRP A 555 -4.52 -12.87 25.29
C TRP A 555 -5.52 -11.69 25.24
N GLN A 556 -6.18 -11.52 24.10
CA GLN A 556 -7.03 -10.37 23.77
C GLN A 556 -6.34 -9.04 24.09
N SER A 557 -5.05 -8.94 23.78
CA SER A 557 -4.21 -7.81 24.18
C SER A 557 -3.43 -7.22 23.02
N THR A 558 -3.44 -5.90 22.92
CA THR A 558 -2.62 -5.13 22.00
C THR A 558 -1.52 -4.43 22.77
N HIS A 559 -0.27 -4.56 22.34
CA HIS A 559 0.87 -3.93 22.98
C HIS A 559 1.77 -3.19 22.00
N ARG A 560 2.48 -2.20 22.53
CA ARG A 560 3.53 -1.43 21.85
C ARG A 560 4.56 -1.01 22.87
N VAL A 561 5.77 -1.52 22.76
CA VAL A 561 6.93 -1.14 23.57
C VAL A 561 7.95 -0.53 22.62
N TYR A 562 8.62 0.55 22.99
CA TYR A 562 9.73 1.07 22.21
C TYR A 562 10.77 1.77 23.07
N VAL A 563 11.99 1.79 22.56
CA VAL A 563 13.13 2.54 23.07
C VAL A 563 13.85 3.14 21.87
N ASN A 564 14.00 4.45 21.86
CA ASN A 564 14.72 5.21 20.85
C ASN A 564 15.79 6.05 21.54
N TYR A 565 16.93 6.14 20.90
CA TYR A 565 18.06 6.97 21.27
C TYR A 565 18.49 7.77 20.04
N ALA A 566 18.84 9.03 20.25
CA ALA A 566 19.50 9.87 19.27
C ALA A 566 20.58 10.68 20.00
N GLY A 567 21.82 10.56 19.52
CA GLY A 567 22.95 11.34 20.01
C GLY A 567 22.75 12.84 19.78
N LEU A 568 23.52 13.65 20.49
CA LEU A 568 23.38 15.12 20.50
C LEU A 568 23.74 15.77 19.15
N GLY A 569 24.68 15.19 18.42
CA GLY A 569 25.06 15.56 17.06
C GLY A 569 24.23 14.87 15.96
N TYR A 570 23.32 13.95 16.32
CA TYR A 570 22.47 13.28 15.34
C TYR A 570 21.53 14.28 14.69
N ASN A 571 21.47 14.32 13.36
CA ASN A 571 20.58 15.20 12.62
C ASN A 571 20.11 14.51 11.35
N ASN A 572 18.80 14.30 11.19
CA ASN A 572 18.23 13.76 9.97
C ASN A 572 17.20 14.72 9.35
N PRO A 573 17.55 15.47 8.29
CA PRO A 573 16.59 16.31 7.57
C PRO A 573 15.50 15.54 6.82
N ALA A 574 15.56 14.21 6.73
CA ALA A 574 14.43 13.40 6.26
C ALA A 574 13.56 12.86 7.40
N SER A 575 13.89 13.14 8.67
CA SER A 575 13.10 12.80 9.87
C SER A 575 13.02 14.02 10.81
N PRO A 576 12.22 15.06 10.47
CA PRO A 576 12.18 16.35 11.19
C PRO A 576 11.84 16.25 12.68
N TYR A 577 11.16 15.17 13.09
CA TYR A 577 10.71 14.94 14.46
C TYR A 577 11.65 14.05 15.28
N ALA A 578 12.72 13.51 14.68
CA ALA A 578 13.80 12.85 15.41
C ALA A 578 14.60 13.90 16.18
N ALA A 579 14.23 14.12 17.44
CA ALA A 579 14.87 15.11 18.30
C ALA A 579 16.32 14.71 18.64
N ARG A 580 17.26 15.64 18.44
CA ARG A 580 18.68 15.44 18.76
C ARG A 580 18.88 15.26 20.27
N GLY A 581 19.89 14.50 20.65
CA GLY A 581 20.27 14.31 22.07
C GLY A 581 19.13 13.75 22.92
N SER A 582 18.28 12.90 22.33
CA SER A 582 17.08 12.42 22.97
C SER A 582 17.10 10.93 23.29
N TRP A 583 16.60 10.60 24.47
CA TRP A 583 16.22 9.25 24.88
C TRP A 583 14.71 9.21 24.98
N GLN A 584 14.06 8.33 24.25
CA GLN A 584 12.63 8.14 24.32
C GLN A 584 12.30 6.68 24.53
N TYR A 585 11.51 6.37 25.54
CA TYR A 585 10.96 5.02 25.68
C TYR A 585 9.51 5.10 26.09
N GLY A 586 8.75 4.08 25.70
CA GLY A 586 7.36 4.02 26.05
C GLY A 586 6.82 2.60 25.95
N PHE A 587 5.75 2.37 26.68
CA PHE A 587 4.95 1.18 26.49
C PHE A 587 3.46 1.56 26.48
N LYS A 588 2.69 0.82 25.71
CA LYS A 588 1.24 0.87 25.68
C LYS A 588 0.75 -0.56 25.69
N VAL A 589 -0.14 -0.90 26.61
CA VAL A 589 -0.78 -2.21 26.67
C VAL A 589 -2.27 -1.98 26.80
N LYS A 590 -3.07 -2.71 26.02
CA LYS A 590 -4.53 -2.67 26.06
C LYS A 590 -5.04 -4.10 26.11
N LYS A 591 -5.74 -4.47 27.17
CA LYS A 591 -6.30 -5.81 27.37
C LYS A 591 -7.83 -5.77 27.36
N ARG A 592 -8.44 -6.76 26.73
CA ARG A 592 -9.90 -6.96 26.71
C ARG A 592 -10.22 -8.18 27.56
N PHE A 593 -11.31 -8.09 28.31
CA PHE A 593 -11.80 -9.13 29.21
C PHE A 593 -13.27 -9.43 28.89
N GLN A 594 -13.72 -10.62 29.28
CA GLN A 594 -15.14 -11.04 29.21
C GLN A 594 -15.78 -10.79 27.83
N ARG A 595 -15.21 -11.35 26.77
CA ARG A 595 -15.70 -11.18 25.38
C ARG A 595 -15.83 -9.71 24.96
N ASN A 596 -14.85 -8.88 25.34
CA ASN A 596 -14.79 -7.44 25.04
C ASN A 596 -15.78 -6.55 25.81
N ARG A 597 -16.34 -7.02 26.94
CA ARG A 597 -17.16 -6.17 27.81
C ARG A 597 -16.33 -5.16 28.59
N LEU A 598 -15.19 -5.59 29.14
CA LEU A 598 -14.25 -4.71 29.83
C LEU A 598 -12.98 -4.57 28.98
N GLN A 599 -12.47 -3.36 28.84
CA GLN A 599 -11.22 -3.06 28.18
C GLN A 599 -10.41 -2.10 29.05
N VAL A 600 -9.18 -2.48 29.37
CA VAL A 600 -8.27 -1.66 30.19
C VAL A 600 -7.00 -1.41 29.39
N GLY A 601 -6.57 -0.15 29.36
CA GLY A 601 -5.39 0.33 28.69
C GLY A 601 -4.49 1.09 29.64
N ALA A 602 -3.18 0.90 29.50
CA ALA A 602 -2.14 1.68 30.16
C ALA A 602 -1.14 2.16 29.12
N ARG A 603 -0.66 3.38 29.26
CA ARG A 603 0.38 3.99 28.43
C ARG A 603 1.37 4.76 29.29
N LEU A 604 2.65 4.58 29.00
CA LEU A 604 3.75 5.40 29.47
C LEU A 604 4.58 5.84 28.26
N ASP A 605 4.97 7.10 28.22
CA ASP A 605 5.86 7.67 27.22
C ASP A 605 6.80 8.64 27.94
N GLN A 606 8.09 8.37 27.93
CA GLN A 606 9.08 9.23 28.55
C GLN A 606 10.09 9.64 27.50
N LYS A 607 10.31 10.95 27.39
CA LYS A 607 11.27 11.58 26.49
C LYS A 607 12.18 12.48 27.31
N ASN A 608 13.48 12.27 27.22
CA ASN A 608 14.50 13.17 27.73
C ASN A 608 15.25 13.73 26.52
N MET A 609 15.45 15.04 26.43
CA MET A 609 16.10 15.71 25.31
C MET A 609 17.10 16.73 25.85
N SER A 610 18.38 16.58 25.52
CA SER A 610 19.38 17.58 25.87
C SER A 610 19.18 18.84 25.03
N THR A 611 19.18 20.01 25.68
CA THR A 611 19.00 21.32 25.04
C THR A 611 20.30 22.12 24.92
N SER A 612 21.34 21.77 25.69
CA SER A 612 22.67 22.37 25.58
C SER A 612 23.77 21.35 25.89
N THR A 613 24.81 21.33 25.06
CA THR A 613 26.08 20.61 25.29
C THR A 613 26.89 21.23 26.43
N VAL A 614 26.79 22.55 26.62
CA VAL A 614 27.68 23.32 27.52
C VAL A 614 27.13 23.35 28.94
N TYR A 615 25.83 23.54 29.11
CA TYR A 615 25.20 23.74 30.43
C TYR A 615 24.52 22.49 31.01
N ASN A 616 24.77 21.32 30.43
CA ASN A 616 24.10 20.05 30.76
C ASN A 616 22.58 20.19 30.92
N SER A 617 21.98 21.05 30.08
CA SER A 617 20.56 21.35 30.18
C SER A 617 19.75 20.33 29.41
N SER A 618 18.60 19.93 29.96
CA SER A 618 17.74 18.93 29.34
C SER A 618 16.27 19.19 29.64
N TRP A 619 15.42 18.76 28.71
CA TRP A 619 13.97 18.73 28.85
C TRP A 619 13.49 17.30 29.00
N LYS A 620 12.77 17.04 30.08
CA LYS A 620 12.16 15.74 30.36
C LYS A 620 10.66 15.85 30.28
N SER A 621 10.07 15.16 29.29
CA SER A 621 8.64 14.98 29.14
C SER A 621 8.25 13.56 29.57
N THR A 622 7.28 13.44 30.47
CA THR A 622 6.68 12.17 30.88
C THR A 622 5.18 12.24 30.64
N GLN A 623 4.63 11.29 29.88
CA GLN A 623 3.20 11.12 29.67
C GLN A 623 2.77 9.75 30.21
N ILE A 624 1.75 9.75 31.06
CA ILE A 624 1.14 8.56 31.64
C ILE A 624 -0.34 8.59 31.28
N GLY A 625 -0.92 7.46 30.92
CA GLY A 625 -2.34 7.33 30.64
C GLY A 625 -2.89 6.00 31.08
N PHE A 626 -4.09 6.02 31.66
CA PHE A 626 -4.90 4.84 31.94
C PHE A 626 -6.26 5.06 31.29
N ASP A 627 -6.73 4.10 30.50
CA ASP A 627 -8.06 4.11 29.91
C ASP A 627 -8.81 2.82 30.29
N GLY A 628 -10.08 2.95 30.61
CA GLY A 628 -10.97 1.86 30.96
C GLY A 628 -12.28 2.04 30.21
N ARG A 629 -12.77 0.98 29.59
CA ARG A 629 -14.08 0.95 28.94
C ARG A 629 -14.86 -0.26 29.42
N TYR A 630 -16.06 -0.03 29.92
CA TYR A 630 -16.98 -1.07 30.35
C TYR A 630 -18.28 -0.97 29.56
N LYS A 631 -18.59 -2.00 28.78
CA LYS A 631 -19.86 -2.17 28.07
C LYS A 631 -20.79 -2.96 28.98
N LEU A 632 -21.77 -2.29 29.58
CA LEU A 632 -22.78 -2.92 30.41
C LEU A 632 -23.67 -3.82 29.53
N ASP A 633 -24.16 -3.28 28.42
CA ASP A 633 -24.91 -3.99 27.39
C ASP A 633 -24.63 -3.42 25.98
N LYS A 634 -25.47 -3.72 24.99
CA LYS A 634 -25.36 -3.17 23.62
C LYS A 634 -25.77 -1.69 23.52
N HIS A 635 -26.40 -1.16 24.55
CA HIS A 635 -27.00 0.16 24.61
C HIS A 635 -26.19 1.14 25.45
N VAL A 636 -25.51 0.67 26.49
CA VAL A 636 -24.84 1.48 27.52
C VAL A 636 -23.37 1.07 27.61
N SER A 637 -22.49 2.06 27.42
CA SER A 637 -21.06 1.90 27.72
C SER A 637 -20.54 3.06 28.56
N PHE A 638 -19.65 2.74 29.48
CA PHE A 638 -18.93 3.70 30.31
C PHE A 638 -17.46 3.68 29.92
N ASP A 639 -16.85 4.86 29.88
CA ASP A 639 -15.45 5.05 29.57
C ASP A 639 -14.84 5.94 30.65
N ALA A 640 -13.67 5.59 31.15
CA ALA A 640 -12.92 6.37 32.11
C ALA A 640 -11.48 6.49 31.62
N ARG A 641 -10.92 7.69 31.65
CA ARG A 641 -9.55 7.94 31.20
C ARG A 641 -8.86 8.94 32.12
N TYR A 642 -7.73 8.52 32.67
CA TYR A 642 -6.77 9.37 33.31
C TYR A 642 -5.60 9.60 32.36
N SER A 643 -5.14 10.84 32.21
CA SER A 643 -3.89 11.14 31.51
C SER A 643 -3.14 12.26 32.19
N GLN A 644 -1.83 12.10 32.33
CA GLN A 644 -0.94 13.09 32.90
C GLN A 644 0.21 13.32 31.92
N ALA A 645 0.50 14.58 31.61
CA ALA A 645 1.68 15.03 30.89
C ALA A 645 2.47 15.98 31.79
N VAL A 646 3.76 15.74 31.95
CA VAL A 646 4.67 16.55 32.76
C VAL A 646 5.88 16.89 31.91
N MET A 647 6.23 18.17 31.85
CA MET A 647 7.46 18.67 31.26
C MET A 647 8.28 19.37 32.36
N LYS A 648 9.56 18.98 32.45
CA LYS A 648 10.53 19.56 33.37
C LYS A 648 11.76 19.98 32.58
N HIS A 649 12.36 21.10 32.95
CA HIS A 649 13.69 21.47 32.48
C HIS A 649 14.72 21.28 33.60
N LYS A 650 15.92 20.94 33.19
CA LYS A 650 17.14 20.94 33.99
C LYS A 650 18.10 21.89 33.31
N GLY A 651 18.72 22.82 34.04
CA GLY A 651 19.69 23.76 33.46
C GLY A 651 20.56 24.43 34.53
N GLY A 652 21.46 25.32 34.10
CA GLY A 652 22.42 25.99 34.98
C GLY A 652 21.80 26.91 36.05
N LYS A 653 20.51 27.21 35.97
CA LYS A 653 19.74 27.98 36.96
C LYS A 653 18.90 27.11 37.93
N GLY A 654 19.01 25.77 37.83
CA GLY A 654 18.27 24.81 38.67
C GLY A 654 17.39 23.84 37.87
N ASP A 655 16.73 22.92 38.60
CA ASP A 655 15.70 22.03 38.08
C ASP A 655 14.32 22.70 38.28
N GLY A 656 13.53 22.84 37.22
CA GLY A 656 12.21 23.49 37.24
C GLY A 656 11.13 22.72 36.47
N GLY A 657 9.86 22.90 36.85
CA GLY A 657 8.73 22.26 36.17
C GLY A 657 8.03 23.21 35.20
N ASP A 658 8.24 23.08 33.90
CA ASP A 658 7.62 24.00 32.92
C ASP A 658 6.10 23.84 32.86
N PHE A 659 5.63 22.59 32.90
CA PHE A 659 4.24 22.27 32.60
C PHE A 659 3.80 20.94 33.21
N VAL A 660 2.66 20.93 33.87
CA VAL A 660 1.96 19.73 34.33
C VAL A 660 0.51 19.83 33.88
N ASN A 661 0.03 18.84 33.15
CA ASN A 661 -1.38 18.71 32.79
C ASN A 661 -1.88 17.32 33.20
N ARG A 662 -2.89 17.27 34.06
CA ARG A 662 -3.56 16.04 34.49
C ARG A 662 -5.02 16.15 34.11
N LEU A 663 -5.54 15.13 33.44
CA LEU A 663 -6.92 15.05 32.99
C LEU A 663 -7.51 13.73 33.46
N LEU A 664 -8.55 13.78 34.28
CA LEU A 664 -9.43 12.66 34.57
C LEU A 664 -10.73 12.91 33.81
N SER A 665 -11.15 11.99 32.97
CA SER A 665 -12.39 12.08 32.19
C SER A 665 -13.19 10.81 32.36
N MET A 666 -14.49 10.95 32.52
CA MET A 666 -15.46 9.88 32.62
C MET A 666 -16.55 10.19 31.62
N SER A 667 -16.88 9.24 30.75
CA SER A 667 -17.99 9.39 29.82
C SER A 667 -18.91 8.18 29.83
N SER A 668 -20.14 8.42 29.42
CA SER A 668 -21.17 7.42 29.23
C SER A 668 -21.81 7.63 27.87
N MET A 669 -22.04 6.52 27.16
CA MET A 669 -22.78 6.49 25.91
C MET A 669 -24.01 5.61 26.11
N ILE A 670 -25.19 6.18 25.89
CA ILE A 670 -26.49 5.53 26.08
C ILE A 670 -27.26 5.62 24.75
N ASN A 671 -27.47 4.47 24.12
CA ASN A 671 -28.23 4.32 22.88
C ASN A 671 -29.54 3.61 23.20
N GLY A 672 -30.68 4.25 23.05
CA GLY A 672 -31.95 3.68 23.46
C GLY A 672 -33.16 4.37 22.85
N ARG A 673 -34.24 4.39 23.62
CA ARG A 673 -35.44 5.17 23.29
C ARG A 673 -35.72 6.14 24.43
N LEU A 674 -35.89 7.42 24.11
CA LEU A 674 -36.37 8.45 25.02
C LEU A 674 -37.71 8.95 24.48
N PHE A 675 -38.76 8.94 25.31
CA PHE A 675 -40.13 9.26 24.87
C PHE A 675 -40.61 8.45 23.65
N ASN A 676 -40.32 7.14 23.62
CA ASN A 676 -40.58 6.25 22.48
C ASN A 676 -39.88 6.63 21.16
N LYS A 677 -38.91 7.56 21.18
CA LYS A 677 -38.12 7.95 20.01
C LYS A 677 -36.69 7.41 20.13
N PRO A 678 -36.08 6.89 19.05
CA PRO A 678 -34.67 6.51 19.07
C PRO A 678 -33.79 7.67 19.53
N SER A 679 -32.98 7.41 20.53
CA SER A 679 -32.15 8.41 21.21
C SER A 679 -30.72 7.92 21.39
N ASN A 680 -29.76 8.82 21.26
CA ASN A 680 -28.37 8.58 21.63
C ASN A 680 -27.90 9.74 22.50
N SER A 681 -27.34 9.40 23.66
CA SER A 681 -26.85 10.35 24.65
C SER A 681 -25.38 10.06 24.92
N HIS A 682 -24.55 11.08 24.83
CA HIS A 682 -23.16 11.03 25.26
C HIS A 682 -22.95 12.09 26.34
N VAL A 683 -22.55 11.65 27.54
CA VAL A 683 -22.25 12.52 28.67
C VAL A 683 -20.79 12.33 29.02
N MET A 684 -20.04 13.41 29.19
CA MET A 684 -18.65 13.40 29.63
C MET A 684 -18.45 14.41 30.75
N LEU A 685 -17.85 13.96 31.84
CA LEU A 685 -17.38 14.77 32.96
C LEU A 685 -15.86 14.67 33.00
N ALA A 686 -15.15 15.78 33.07
CA ALA A 686 -13.71 15.79 33.05
C ALA A 686 -13.11 16.85 33.98
N PHE A 687 -12.16 16.45 34.81
CA PHE A 687 -11.39 17.32 35.69
C PHE A 687 -9.98 17.45 35.15
N GLN A 688 -9.55 18.67 34.86
CA GLN A 688 -8.25 18.97 34.28
C GLN A 688 -7.47 19.92 35.19
N GLN A 689 -6.37 19.45 35.75
CA GLN A 689 -5.42 20.28 36.46
C GLN A 689 -4.32 20.70 35.49
N MET A 690 -4.10 22.01 35.34
CA MET A 690 -3.00 22.57 34.59
C MET A 690 -2.15 23.44 35.49
N GLU A 691 -0.86 23.17 35.53
CA GLU A 691 0.15 23.96 36.22
C GLU A 691 1.21 24.35 35.20
N GLN A 692 1.48 25.65 35.09
CA GLN A 692 2.55 26.19 34.28
C GLN A 692 3.38 27.11 35.15
N GLN A 693 4.62 26.71 35.43
CA GLN A 693 5.54 27.54 36.20
C GLN A 693 6.28 28.44 35.21
N SER A 694 5.70 29.60 34.89
CA SER A 694 6.42 30.66 34.19
C SER A 694 7.18 31.51 35.21
N ALA A 695 8.36 32.02 34.84
CA ALA A 695 9.18 32.89 35.69
C ALA A 695 8.45 34.19 36.11
N THR A 696 7.40 34.58 35.39
CA THR A 696 6.68 35.84 35.60
C THR A 696 5.37 35.66 36.36
N ILE A 697 4.62 34.57 36.12
CA ILE A 697 3.35 34.26 36.81
C ILE A 697 3.17 32.73 36.86
N PRO A 698 3.21 32.08 38.04
CA PRO A 698 2.86 30.68 38.16
C PRO A 698 1.35 30.52 37.97
N LEU A 699 0.93 29.79 36.93
CA LEU A 699 -0.48 29.58 36.61
C LEU A 699 -0.91 28.19 37.06
N ASN A 700 -1.90 28.13 37.95
CA ASN A 700 -2.41 26.89 38.55
C ASN A 700 -3.93 26.80 38.37
N SER A 701 -4.38 26.22 37.26
CA SER A 701 -5.80 26.08 36.92
C SER A 701 -6.33 24.69 37.27
N LEU A 702 -7.55 24.62 37.81
CA LEU A 702 -8.29 23.36 37.99
C LEU A 702 -9.64 23.47 37.29
N MET A 703 -9.69 22.97 36.06
CA MET A 703 -10.88 23.04 35.24
C MET A 703 -11.79 21.85 35.45
N THR A 704 -13.09 22.10 35.55
CA THR A 704 -14.14 21.09 35.40
C THR A 704 -14.81 21.29 34.04
N ASN A 705 -14.93 20.20 33.30
CA ASN A 705 -15.50 20.14 31.97
C ASN A 705 -16.70 19.19 31.98
N ILE A 706 -17.83 19.64 31.45
CA ILE A 706 -19.03 18.84 31.25
C ILE A 706 -19.37 18.95 29.76
N ASN A 707 -19.53 17.83 29.08
CA ASN A 707 -20.00 17.78 27.71
C ASN A 707 -21.19 16.82 27.63
N LEU A 708 -22.33 17.31 27.19
CA LEU A 708 -23.55 16.55 26.96
C LEU A 708 -23.93 16.70 25.49
N THR A 709 -24.02 15.58 24.78
CA THR A 709 -24.59 15.52 23.43
C THR A 709 -25.79 14.59 23.45
N GLN A 710 -26.96 15.08 23.05
CA GLN A 710 -28.20 14.33 22.98
C GLN A 710 -28.76 14.41 21.57
N THR A 711 -29.01 13.25 20.96
CA THR A 711 -29.70 13.16 19.66
C THR A 711 -31.03 12.45 19.84
N LEU A 712 -32.10 13.02 19.29
CA LEU A 712 -33.45 12.44 19.26
C LEU A 712 -33.93 12.38 17.81
N THR A 713 -34.32 11.19 17.35
CA THR A 713 -34.76 10.97 15.97
C THR A 713 -36.29 10.90 15.88
N PHE A 714 -36.87 11.81 15.11
CA PHE A 714 -38.30 11.91 14.82
C PHE A 714 -38.56 11.59 13.34
N LYS A 715 -38.74 10.30 13.02
CA LYS A 715 -38.86 9.82 11.62
C LYS A 715 -37.64 10.22 10.80
N THR A 716 -37.78 11.18 9.88
CA THR A 716 -36.74 11.73 9.02
C THR A 716 -35.98 12.91 9.64
N ASN A 717 -36.51 13.48 10.73
CA ASN A 717 -35.95 14.67 11.37
C ASN A 717 -35.15 14.29 12.62
N THR A 718 -34.11 15.05 12.97
CA THR A 718 -33.31 14.80 14.18
C THR A 718 -33.13 16.09 14.98
N LEU A 719 -33.40 16.05 16.27
CA LEU A 719 -33.01 17.09 17.22
C LEU A 719 -31.66 16.73 17.82
N VAL A 720 -30.68 17.62 17.73
CA VAL A 720 -29.36 17.48 18.34
C VAL A 720 -29.18 18.60 19.34
N MET A 721 -28.90 18.24 20.59
CA MET A 721 -28.58 19.18 21.66
C MET A 721 -27.14 18.93 22.09
N ASN A 722 -26.35 19.99 22.22
CA ASN A 722 -24.97 19.95 22.67
C ASN A 722 -24.75 21.01 23.74
N VAL A 723 -24.30 20.60 24.92
CA VAL A 723 -23.95 21.50 26.02
C VAL A 723 -22.52 21.21 26.43
N PHE A 724 -21.66 22.21 26.30
CA PHE A 724 -20.29 22.20 26.77
C PHE A 724 -20.12 23.26 27.84
N TYR A 725 -19.69 22.85 29.03
CA TYR A 725 -19.42 23.73 30.15
C TYR A 725 -18.01 23.48 30.67
N ASN A 726 -17.20 24.52 30.72
CA ASN A 726 -15.86 24.54 31.27
C ASN A 726 -15.78 25.63 32.33
N ARG A 727 -15.28 25.30 33.52
CA ARG A 727 -15.05 26.26 34.59
C ARG A 727 -13.75 25.95 35.32
N ASP A 728 -12.90 26.96 35.49
CA ASP A 728 -11.80 26.93 36.44
C ASP A 728 -12.35 27.16 37.85
N ILE A 729 -12.13 26.19 38.74
CA ILE A 729 -12.57 26.26 40.14
C ILE A 729 -11.75 27.28 40.92
N LYS A 730 -10.50 27.51 40.52
CA LYS A 730 -9.58 28.40 41.24
C LYS A 730 -9.59 29.84 40.71
N ASP A 731 -10.37 30.11 39.65
CA ASP A 731 -10.43 31.41 38.96
C ASP A 731 -9.04 32.00 38.60
N ASN A 732 -8.04 31.12 38.41
CA ASN A 732 -6.67 31.50 38.02
C ASN A 732 -6.52 31.68 36.49
N ALA A 733 -7.60 31.41 35.74
CA ALA A 733 -7.87 31.74 34.34
C ALA A 733 -6.71 31.50 33.34
N LEU A 734 -6.42 30.23 33.06
CA LEU A 734 -5.64 29.84 31.86
C LEU A 734 -6.54 29.69 30.62
N TYR A 735 -7.79 29.26 30.83
CA TYR A 735 -8.89 29.27 29.87
C TYR A 735 -10.08 29.96 30.53
N GLY A 736 -10.84 30.75 29.75
CA GLY A 736 -12.03 31.43 30.26
C GLY A 736 -13.15 30.44 30.63
N ASN A 737 -13.91 30.75 31.68
CA ASN A 737 -15.08 29.97 32.12
C ASN A 737 -16.14 30.00 31.01
N LEU A 738 -16.26 28.92 30.24
CA LEU A 738 -17.02 28.86 28.99
C LEU A 738 -18.24 27.92 29.11
N LEU A 739 -19.42 28.45 28.87
CA LEU A 739 -20.64 27.69 28.60
C LEU A 739 -21.00 27.86 27.12
N THR A 740 -21.11 26.77 26.38
CA THR A 740 -21.67 26.72 25.03
C THR A 740 -22.86 25.77 25.05
N ALA A 741 -24.02 26.23 24.63
CA ALA A 741 -25.22 25.43 24.49
C ALA A 741 -25.77 25.60 23.09
N GLU A 742 -26.01 24.48 22.39
CA GLU A 742 -26.50 24.47 21.03
C GLU A 742 -27.64 23.47 20.91
N ALA A 743 -28.71 23.86 20.23
CA ALA A 743 -29.81 22.97 19.89
C ALA A 743 -30.11 23.16 18.41
N SER A 744 -29.99 22.10 17.62
CA SER A 744 -30.26 22.11 16.17
C SER A 744 -31.32 21.09 15.79
N TRP A 745 -32.28 21.53 14.99
CA TRP A 745 -33.30 20.70 14.36
C TRP A 745 -32.88 20.46 12.91
N ASN A 746 -32.51 19.22 12.60
CA ASN A 746 -32.22 18.79 11.23
C ASN A 746 -33.50 18.21 10.63
N TYR A 747 -33.86 18.69 9.45
CA TYR A 747 -35.06 18.29 8.72
C TYR A 747 -34.78 18.26 7.22
N GLN A 748 -35.52 17.42 6.51
CA GLN A 748 -35.45 17.34 5.06
C GLN A 748 -36.64 18.11 4.48
N LEU A 749 -36.38 19.23 3.79
CA LEU A 749 -37.43 20.04 3.16
C LEU A 749 -37.95 19.36 1.89
N TRP A 750 -37.02 18.83 1.08
CA TRP A 750 -37.30 18.05 -0.12
C TRP A 750 -36.33 16.88 -0.20
N GLU A 751 -36.58 15.89 -1.04
CA GLU A 751 -35.72 14.70 -1.20
C GLU A 751 -34.23 15.05 -1.37
N ARG A 752 -33.93 16.20 -1.99
CA ARG A 752 -32.57 16.67 -2.27
C ARG A 752 -32.09 17.83 -1.40
N VAL A 753 -32.92 18.34 -0.49
CA VAL A 753 -32.59 19.53 0.33
C VAL A 753 -32.75 19.18 1.81
N SER A 754 -31.62 19.09 2.51
CA SER A 754 -31.55 18.96 3.96
C SER A 754 -31.19 20.31 4.58
N CYS A 755 -31.93 20.66 5.62
CA CYS A 755 -31.73 21.90 6.36
C CYS A 755 -31.48 21.57 7.84
N SER A 756 -30.68 22.40 8.48
CA SER A 756 -30.53 22.44 9.92
C SER A 756 -30.76 23.87 10.38
N SER A 757 -31.63 24.03 11.35
CA SER A 757 -31.84 25.31 12.02
C SER A 757 -31.56 25.11 13.49
N GLY A 758 -30.73 25.97 14.07
CA GLY A 758 -30.34 25.82 15.46
C GLY A 758 -30.16 27.13 16.20
N LEU A 759 -30.30 27.06 17.51
CA LEU A 759 -29.97 28.13 18.44
C LEU A 759 -28.61 27.82 19.04
N THR A 760 -27.79 28.85 19.21
CA THR A 760 -26.50 28.76 19.89
C THR A 760 -26.43 29.83 20.96
N TYR A 761 -25.87 29.45 22.10
CA TYR A 761 -25.59 30.33 23.22
C TYR A 761 -24.15 30.09 23.65
N LEU A 762 -23.39 31.16 23.80
CA LEU A 762 -22.01 31.14 24.23
C LEU A 762 -21.84 32.16 25.34
N SER A 763 -21.29 31.74 26.48
CA SER A 763 -20.99 32.62 27.60
C SER A 763 -19.60 32.30 28.11
N ASN A 764 -18.68 33.23 27.93
CA ASN A 764 -17.36 33.23 28.51
C ASN A 764 -17.29 34.34 29.56
N THR A 765 -17.19 33.97 30.84
CA THR A 765 -17.28 34.90 31.97
C THR A 765 -16.25 36.04 31.82
N GLY A 766 -16.73 37.29 31.86
CA GLY A 766 -15.89 38.49 31.75
C GLY A 766 -15.37 38.82 30.34
N ILE A 767 -15.58 37.94 29.35
CA ILE A 767 -15.06 38.12 27.98
C ILE A 767 -16.19 38.35 26.99
N VAL A 768 -17.10 37.40 26.83
CA VAL A 768 -18.17 37.51 25.83
C VAL A 768 -19.41 36.75 26.27
N LYS A 769 -20.58 37.28 25.98
CA LYS A 769 -21.87 36.56 26.13
C LYS A 769 -22.65 36.78 24.85
N GLN A 770 -22.98 35.71 24.13
CA GLN A 770 -23.62 35.76 22.83
C GLN A 770 -24.76 34.75 22.73
N ALA A 771 -25.83 35.11 22.04
CA ALA A 771 -26.82 34.15 21.54
C ALA A 771 -27.02 34.37 20.05
N GLY A 772 -27.30 33.31 19.32
CA GLY A 772 -27.41 33.38 17.88
C GLY A 772 -28.25 32.28 17.29
N VAL A 773 -28.43 32.40 15.99
CA VAL A 773 -29.13 31.44 15.15
C VAL A 773 -28.13 30.91 14.13
N LYS A 774 -28.14 29.60 13.96
CA LYS A 774 -27.39 28.89 12.94
C LYS A 774 -28.35 28.32 11.91
N GLN A 775 -28.00 28.47 10.64
CA GLN A 775 -28.70 27.83 9.54
C GLN A 775 -27.67 27.11 8.67
N HIS A 776 -27.97 25.86 8.35
CA HIS A 776 -27.19 25.06 7.43
C HIS A 776 -28.14 24.50 6.37
N VAL A 777 -27.81 24.70 5.10
CA VAL A 777 -28.56 24.16 3.97
C VAL A 777 -27.59 23.33 3.15
N GLN A 778 -27.91 22.05 3.00
CA GLN A 778 -27.20 21.14 2.12
C GLN A 778 -28.17 20.68 1.03
N THR A 779 -27.77 20.86 -0.22
CA THR A 779 -28.61 20.48 -1.36
C THR A 779 -27.80 19.82 -2.48
N MET A 780 -28.44 18.89 -3.16
CA MET A 780 -27.97 18.37 -4.44
C MET A 780 -28.68 19.15 -5.57
N LEU A 781 -28.09 20.27 -6.00
CA LEU A 781 -28.59 21.15 -7.06
C LEU A 781 -28.79 20.39 -8.38
N LEU A 782 -27.82 19.53 -8.71
CA LEU A 782 -27.86 18.58 -9.83
C LEU A 782 -27.34 17.22 -9.32
N PRO A 783 -27.61 16.09 -9.98
CA PRO A 783 -27.09 14.77 -9.59
C PRO A 783 -25.56 14.70 -9.38
N LYS A 784 -24.83 15.70 -9.90
CA LYS A 784 -23.38 15.84 -9.82
C LYS A 784 -22.93 17.11 -9.10
N LEU A 785 -23.84 18.03 -8.75
CA LEU A 785 -23.52 19.30 -8.11
C LEU A 785 -24.20 19.37 -6.75
N SER A 786 -23.41 19.40 -5.69
CA SER A 786 -23.85 19.64 -4.33
C SER A 786 -23.41 21.02 -3.85
N MET A 787 -24.25 21.63 -3.03
CA MET A 787 -24.01 22.92 -2.40
C MET A 787 -24.23 22.76 -0.90
N ASN A 788 -23.31 23.29 -0.10
CA ASN A 788 -23.51 23.48 1.34
C ASN A 788 -23.35 24.96 1.66
N ALA A 789 -24.36 25.54 2.28
CA ALA A 789 -24.36 26.89 2.81
C ALA A 789 -24.54 26.83 4.33
N TYR A 790 -23.73 27.59 5.05
CA TYR A 790 -23.77 27.70 6.49
C TYR A 790 -23.70 29.16 6.89
N VAL A 791 -24.58 29.58 7.80
CA VAL A 791 -24.57 30.92 8.39
C VAL A 791 -24.78 30.79 9.89
N ASP A 792 -23.94 31.47 10.65
CA ASP A 792 -23.99 31.59 12.11
C ASP A 792 -23.94 33.07 12.46
N CYS A 793 -25.08 33.60 12.90
CA CYS A 793 -25.24 34.99 13.29
C CYS A 793 -25.51 35.06 14.77
N ARG A 794 -24.66 35.79 15.51
CA ARG A 794 -24.74 35.92 16.97
C ARG A 794 -24.84 37.38 17.35
N THR A 795 -25.65 37.67 18.35
CA THR A 795 -25.70 38.97 19.03
C THR A 795 -24.93 38.85 20.34
N SER A 796 -23.99 39.77 20.55
CA SER A 796 -23.23 39.87 21.80
C SER A 796 -23.99 40.74 22.81
N PHE A 797 -24.33 40.18 23.96
CA PHE A 797 -24.86 40.90 25.13
C PHE A 797 -23.74 41.46 26.01
N LEU A 798 -22.56 40.83 25.97
CA LEU A 798 -21.34 41.28 26.62
C LEU A 798 -20.18 41.05 25.65
N ASN A 799 -19.31 42.03 25.50
CA ASN A 799 -18.16 41.98 24.61
C ASN A 799 -17.03 42.84 25.18
N SER A 800 -16.06 42.20 25.84
CA SER A 800 -14.90 42.91 26.39
C SER A 800 -13.82 43.12 25.33
N ALA A 801 -12.85 44.01 25.61
CA ALA A 801 -11.69 44.23 24.75
C ALA A 801 -10.82 42.96 24.58
N GLN A 802 -11.01 41.93 25.41
CA GLN A 802 -10.30 40.65 25.33
C GLN A 802 -10.99 39.62 24.42
N ASN A 803 -12.04 40.00 23.69
CA ASN A 803 -12.73 39.13 22.76
C ASN A 803 -11.97 38.95 21.43
N TYR A 804 -10.79 38.33 21.47
CA TYR A 804 -10.04 38.02 20.26
C TYR A 804 -10.46 36.70 19.60
N LEU A 805 -11.12 35.78 20.34
CA LEU A 805 -11.44 34.43 19.85
C LEU A 805 -12.89 34.23 19.39
N PHE A 806 -13.81 35.17 19.63
CA PHE A 806 -15.23 34.97 19.36
C PHE A 806 -15.80 36.01 18.40
N GLY A 807 -15.91 35.62 17.13
CA GLY A 807 -16.69 36.33 16.13
C GLY A 807 -18.19 36.27 16.41
N ASN A 808 -18.91 37.26 15.87
CA ASN A 808 -20.38 37.33 15.89
C ASN A 808 -21.01 36.93 14.55
N PHE A 809 -20.21 36.70 13.52
CA PHE A 809 -20.67 36.21 12.23
C PHE A 809 -19.68 35.20 11.63
N ARG A 810 -20.23 34.07 11.16
CA ARG A 810 -19.52 33.15 10.28
C ARG A 810 -20.43 32.71 9.15
N GLY A 811 -19.96 32.88 7.91
CA GLY A 811 -20.60 32.40 6.70
C GLY A 811 -19.68 31.43 5.96
N GLU A 812 -20.23 30.35 5.45
CA GLU A 812 -19.52 29.41 4.59
C GLU A 812 -20.44 29.00 3.44
N LEU A 813 -19.91 29.06 2.22
CA LEU A 813 -20.56 28.57 1.02
C LEU A 813 -19.57 27.66 0.31
N SER A 814 -19.97 26.41 0.06
CA SER A 814 -19.16 25.45 -0.69
C SER A 814 -19.98 24.78 -1.78
N PHE A 815 -19.36 24.62 -2.93
CA PHE A 815 -19.85 23.87 -4.06
C PHE A 815 -18.95 22.68 -4.30
N LEU A 816 -19.55 21.52 -4.53
CA LEU A 816 -18.87 20.30 -4.85
C LEU A 816 -19.49 19.72 -6.11
N TYR A 817 -18.71 19.68 -7.19
CA TYR A 817 -19.07 19.08 -8.46
C TYR A 817 -18.31 17.78 -8.69
N THR A 818 -19.02 16.68 -8.88
CA THR A 818 -18.49 15.33 -9.13
C THR A 818 -18.69 14.97 -10.60
N LEU A 819 -17.60 14.75 -11.32
CA LEU A 819 -17.54 14.36 -12.73
C LEU A 819 -17.33 12.85 -12.84
N ASP A 820 -18.27 12.05 -12.36
CA ASP A 820 -18.28 10.58 -12.57
C ASP A 820 -19.37 10.16 -13.55
#